data_AF-A0A7V5WN08-F1
#
_entry.id   AF-A0A7V5WN08-F1
#
_cell.length_a   1.000
_cell.length_b   1.000
_cell.length_c   1.000
_cell.angle_alpha   90.00
_cell.angle_beta   90.00
_cell.angle_gamma   90.00
#
_symmetry.space_group_name_H-M   'P 1'
#
loop_
_entity.id
_entity.type
_entity.pdbx_description
1 polymer ?
#
loop_
_entity_poly.entity_id
_entity_poly.type
_entity_poly.pdbx_seq_one_letter_code
_entity_poly.pdbx_strand_id
1 'polypeptide(L)'
;MTKVPYFIKTIFVLISSSQTANSILAINERGIKVKREFSFRWGISLLAIVLVLVLAACVPNEPHKDNIPPVISLNGDNPTTVIKGSSYTEAGATAIDDVDGKVEVKISGHVDINKVASYTITYTAEDKAKNKTSRTRIINVIKGSDTTAPVITIKGDNPATVTKGSEYKDAGATAVDDRDGVVDVETKGDVDTSKVASYSITYSAIDQAKNKATATRTVNVILSSENKPPIAKAGDDQTVVERTDVTLDASASFDPDGTIKTYEWKENNTILSTKVNFTKNNFSLGEHNITLTVTDNKNATATDTVKVTITKAADSGLKVFIIGDSTVRARKVPWVNMSCDAYRGWGDDLEIYMTHPENQVNQARQGSTAETFRHEIQDDPARRDAYGRNQNWDYTEKLIKQANGGILLIQFGSVNEKFYYNEKYADKTPAERIALTKRDFKNALAYYVDRGIALGLSPILVTTPVGRIKNADGSQADGRGVYPGYTREVANEKNIPLIDLHKKTLHEFAKYSDQELQDAFGACTKISTGAIDKVHFEPRGSKIVAGWIKELSCELSNKLLCEQFSTTVDKVIPTISLKGQSKITINQGASYTDQGATAKDDVDGNISNRIVKSGAVNTAVAGDYKLRFNVRDSSLNKALTVTRLVSVIDQSTETVVVHEDAEDSNTNGWSTYGTTAGSSISNVLDDNKQSRVIVLSGNDGLKNGFLFDDVHVNSGFVVSWAMQYSNDFKFFVRVRTTNISSLFIYYSPESVSRGYEQANGLQYIHNALGIDAKNGSWQNFSRDIKADLKRVLPNDNLLEILSISVRGSGRIDDITTSTRAAKASFKYNGHSYEIVKTARSWQAAYDDAHNKGGFLAEINSEAENAEIYSRLNRYISQSEYAGSVASNGGTATYVWLGASDAAQEGKWLWINANTQFWSGSKTGNSVGGLYSNWGKDTNLTLHEPDNASNQDAAAIALTRWPISSGSLGQTSQWNDLIATDPLYYIIEFTE
;
A
#
# COMPACT_ATOMS: atom_id res chain seq x y z
N MET A 1 -17.44 44.59 -9.48
CA MET A 1 -17.63 43.17 -9.87
C MET A 1 -16.71 42.86 -11.05
N THR A 2 -16.26 41.61 -11.11
CA THR A 2 -15.55 40.87 -12.18
C THR A 2 -15.57 41.37 -13.64
N LYS A 3 -14.35 41.44 -14.23
CA LYS A 3 -13.86 40.93 -15.55
C LYS A 3 -14.91 40.65 -16.67
N VAL A 4 -14.82 41.18 -17.92
CA VAL A 4 -13.79 40.94 -19.00
C VAL A 4 -13.84 39.47 -19.50
N PRO A 5 -13.88 39.11 -20.82
CA PRO A 5 -13.18 39.75 -21.99
C PRO A 5 -13.89 39.76 -23.40
N TYR A 6 -13.12 40.19 -24.41
CA TYR A 6 -13.07 39.79 -25.85
C TYR A 6 -13.57 40.70 -27.01
N PHE A 7 -12.57 41.21 -27.75
CA PHE A 7 -12.42 41.48 -29.20
C PHE A 7 -13.64 41.47 -30.15
N ILE A 8 -13.70 42.50 -31.01
CA ILE A 8 -13.42 42.38 -32.46
C ILE A 8 -12.94 43.74 -33.02
N LYS A 9 -12.16 43.72 -34.12
CA LYS A 9 -11.61 44.91 -34.83
C LYS A 9 -12.34 45.15 -36.16
N THR A 10 -12.14 46.36 -36.71
CA THR A 10 -12.37 46.86 -38.10
C THR A 10 -13.49 47.91 -38.14
N ILE A 11 -13.17 49.20 -37.97
CA ILE A 11 -12.64 50.14 -39.00
C ILE A 11 -13.65 50.37 -40.14
N PHE A 12 -14.29 51.54 -40.16
CA PHE A 12 -14.04 52.55 -41.18
C PHE A 12 -14.39 53.95 -40.67
N VAL A 13 -13.99 54.99 -41.41
CA VAL A 13 -13.83 56.38 -40.92
C VAL A 13 -14.55 57.38 -41.84
N LEU A 14 -15.54 58.11 -41.30
CA LEU A 14 -15.61 59.60 -41.30
C LEU A 14 -16.93 60.07 -40.64
N ILE A 15 -16.93 61.32 -40.18
CA ILE A 15 -18.08 61.96 -39.53
C ILE A 15 -18.58 63.14 -40.38
N SER A 16 -19.89 63.16 -40.60
CA SER A 16 -20.68 64.37 -40.79
C SER A 16 -21.96 64.22 -39.97
N SER A 17 -22.56 65.20 -39.31
CA SER A 17 -22.17 66.48 -38.71
C SER A 17 -23.50 67.23 -38.50
N SER A 18 -23.77 67.76 -37.31
CA SER A 18 -24.97 68.58 -36.99
C SER A 18 -26.31 67.80 -36.94
N GLN A 19 -27.34 68.18 -36.17
CA GLN A 19 -27.41 69.12 -35.02
C GLN A 19 -28.70 68.94 -34.19
N THR A 20 -28.80 69.71 -33.09
CA THR A 20 -29.98 70.03 -32.25
C THR A 20 -30.53 68.99 -31.25
N ALA A 21 -30.98 69.54 -30.11
CA ALA A 21 -31.88 68.94 -29.13
C ALA A 21 -32.81 70.06 -28.58
N ASN A 22 -34.06 69.72 -28.28
CA ASN A 22 -35.19 70.61 -27.89
C ASN A 22 -36.29 69.69 -27.28
N SER A 23 -37.14 70.02 -26.29
CA SER A 23 -37.45 71.25 -25.52
C SER A 23 -37.94 70.84 -24.11
N ILE A 24 -37.53 71.47 -22.99
CA ILE A 24 -38.17 72.57 -22.22
C ILE A 24 -39.59 72.31 -21.63
N LEU A 25 -39.67 72.34 -20.28
CA LEU A 25 -40.74 72.85 -19.35
C LEU A 25 -40.22 72.63 -17.89
N ALA A 26 -40.68 73.21 -16.76
CA ALA A 26 -41.56 74.35 -16.41
C ALA A 26 -41.04 74.93 -15.06
N ILE A 27 -40.72 76.22 -14.89
CA ILE A 27 -41.56 77.39 -14.49
C ILE A 27 -42.04 77.44 -13.01
N ASN A 28 -41.38 78.29 -12.20
CA ASN A 28 -41.93 79.39 -11.38
C ASN A 28 -40.75 80.09 -10.64
N GLU A 29 -40.45 81.39 -10.81
CA GLU A 29 -41.15 82.62 -10.34
C GLU A 29 -41.05 82.86 -8.81
N ARG A 30 -40.72 84.03 -8.22
CA ARG A 30 -40.26 85.39 -8.67
C ARG A 30 -39.69 86.16 -7.45
N GLY A 31 -38.88 87.23 -7.63
CA GLY A 31 -38.63 88.23 -6.55
C GLY A 31 -37.43 89.19 -6.71
N ILE A 32 -37.66 90.52 -6.68
CA ILE A 32 -36.62 91.59 -6.79
C ILE A 32 -37.05 92.84 -5.97
N LYS A 33 -36.16 93.47 -5.16
CA LYS A 33 -36.00 94.96 -5.00
C LYS A 33 -35.00 95.47 -3.94
N VAL A 34 -33.91 96.08 -4.43
CA VAL A 34 -33.28 97.39 -4.10
C VAL A 34 -33.60 98.12 -2.75
N LYS A 35 -32.57 98.48 -1.94
CA LYS A 35 -32.19 99.87 -1.51
C LYS A 35 -31.00 99.96 -0.51
N ARG A 36 -30.11 100.98 -0.72
CA ARG A 36 -29.59 102.06 0.19
C ARG A 36 -29.36 101.78 1.71
N GLU A 37 -28.37 102.36 2.44
CA GLU A 37 -27.48 103.54 2.24
C GLU A 37 -26.32 103.64 3.29
N PHE A 38 -25.50 104.72 3.21
CA PHE A 38 -24.54 105.28 4.21
C PHE A 38 -23.20 104.54 4.48
N SER A 39 -22.06 105.20 4.81
CA SER A 39 -21.80 106.63 5.15
C SER A 39 -20.38 107.15 4.79
N PHE A 40 -20.30 108.37 4.21
CA PHE A 40 -19.31 109.49 4.42
C PHE A 40 -17.78 109.19 4.51
N ARG A 41 -16.79 109.90 3.91
CA ARG A 41 -16.53 111.20 3.19
C ARG A 41 -15.29 110.97 2.25
N TRP A 42 -14.65 111.83 1.43
CA TRP A 42 -14.72 113.13 0.67
C TRP A 42 -13.44 113.13 -0.26
N GLY A 43 -13.12 113.99 -1.23
CA GLY A 43 -13.65 115.23 -1.87
C GLY A 43 -12.49 116.01 -2.58
N ILE A 44 -12.77 117.04 -3.42
CA ILE A 44 -11.79 118.02 -4.05
C ILE A 44 -10.89 117.41 -5.18
N SER A 45 -10.35 118.06 -6.26
CA SER A 45 -10.61 119.24 -7.16
C SER A 45 -9.49 119.27 -8.26
N LEU A 46 -9.37 120.05 -9.37
CA LEU A 46 -10.14 120.86 -10.39
C LEU A 46 -9.09 121.29 -11.51
N LEU A 47 -9.28 122.04 -12.64
CA LEU A 47 -10.37 122.85 -13.24
C LEU A 47 -10.45 122.84 -14.82
N ALA A 48 -9.98 123.88 -15.58
CA ALA A 48 -10.33 124.16 -17.01
C ALA A 48 -9.37 125.17 -17.76
N ILE A 49 -9.60 125.67 -19.01
CA ILE A 49 -9.64 125.08 -20.41
C ILE A 49 -10.01 126.15 -21.51
N VAL A 50 -9.63 125.97 -22.81
CA VAL A 50 -10.14 126.62 -24.09
C VAL A 50 -9.68 128.07 -24.53
N LEU A 51 -9.87 128.62 -25.77
CA LEU A 51 -9.43 128.27 -27.17
C LEU A 51 -9.89 129.30 -28.32
N VAL A 52 -9.07 129.53 -29.38
CA VAL A 52 -9.41 129.74 -30.86
C VAL A 52 -10.09 131.02 -31.49
N LEU A 53 -9.57 131.49 -32.68
CA LEU A 53 -10.13 132.30 -33.87
C LEU A 53 -10.83 133.72 -33.69
N VAL A 54 -11.43 134.49 -34.65
CA VAL A 54 -11.90 134.36 -36.08
C VAL A 54 -12.22 135.72 -36.87
N LEU A 55 -12.34 135.71 -38.24
CA LEU A 55 -12.94 136.72 -39.23
C LEU A 55 -12.27 138.13 -39.46
N ALA A 56 -12.55 139.05 -40.46
CA ALA A 56 -13.50 139.27 -41.62
C ALA A 56 -12.75 139.99 -42.84
N ALA A 57 -13.22 140.76 -43.87
CA ALA A 57 -14.47 141.42 -44.41
C ALA A 57 -14.32 141.84 -45.95
N CYS A 58 -15.24 142.59 -46.64
CA CYS A 58 -15.16 142.92 -48.12
C CYS A 58 -16.05 144.09 -48.69
N VAL A 59 -15.64 144.74 -49.83
CA VAL A 59 -16.44 145.56 -50.82
C VAL A 59 -15.79 145.48 -52.25
N PRO A 60 -16.54 145.44 -53.39
CA PRO A 60 -16.02 145.41 -54.80
C PRO A 60 -15.71 146.83 -55.39
N ASN A 61 -15.39 147.11 -56.68
CA ASN A 61 -15.66 146.46 -57.99
C ASN A 61 -14.75 146.95 -59.17
N GLU A 62 -14.92 146.35 -60.37
CA GLU A 62 -14.35 146.60 -61.73
C GLU A 62 -12.87 146.21 -62.03
N PRO A 63 -12.55 145.78 -63.28
CA PRO A 63 -11.43 144.85 -63.53
C PRO A 63 -10.10 145.52 -63.93
N HIS A 64 -9.06 145.29 -63.15
CA HIS A 64 -7.68 145.67 -63.47
C HIS A 64 -6.91 144.58 -64.23
N LYS A 65 -5.91 144.99 -65.01
CA LYS A 65 -4.93 144.07 -65.61
C LYS A 65 -3.85 143.70 -64.59
N ASP A 66 -3.75 142.41 -64.30
CA ASP A 66 -2.71 141.80 -63.47
C ASP A 66 -1.28 142.01 -64.02
N ASN A 67 -0.32 142.25 -63.11
CA ASN A 67 1.13 142.26 -63.33
C ASN A 67 1.92 141.88 -62.04
N ILE A 68 1.31 141.22 -61.04
CA ILE A 68 1.94 140.90 -59.75
C ILE A 68 2.37 139.42 -59.72
N PRO A 69 3.56 139.05 -59.20
CA PRO A 69 3.94 137.65 -59.07
C PRO A 69 3.33 136.95 -57.84
N PRO A 70 2.93 135.67 -57.95
CA PRO A 70 2.44 134.87 -56.83
C PRO A 70 3.46 134.76 -55.69
N VAL A 71 3.01 134.65 -54.45
CA VAL A 71 3.85 134.52 -53.25
C VAL A 71 3.90 133.08 -52.76
N ILE A 72 5.09 132.47 -52.73
CA ILE A 72 5.29 131.08 -52.25
C ILE A 72 5.53 131.02 -50.74
N SER A 73 4.68 130.26 -50.03
CA SER A 73 4.89 129.83 -48.65
C SER A 73 5.27 128.34 -48.60
N LEU A 74 6.34 128.01 -47.88
CA LEU A 74 6.82 126.63 -47.75
C LEU A 74 6.09 125.92 -46.59
N ASN A 75 5.65 124.68 -46.80
CA ASN A 75 4.98 123.91 -45.75
C ASN A 75 6.04 123.18 -44.91
N GLY A 76 6.27 123.59 -43.66
CA GLY A 76 7.29 123.00 -42.77
C GLY A 76 8.66 123.71 -42.82
N ASP A 77 9.62 123.20 -42.04
CA ASP A 77 10.87 123.90 -41.72
C ASP A 77 11.81 124.14 -42.92
N ASN A 78 12.77 125.05 -42.73
CA ASN A 78 13.85 125.33 -43.67
C ASN A 78 15.03 126.01 -42.95
N PRO A 79 16.20 125.35 -42.80
CA PRO A 79 16.51 123.98 -43.24
C PRO A 79 15.82 122.89 -42.42
N THR A 80 15.83 121.66 -42.94
CA THR A 80 15.42 120.42 -42.24
C THR A 80 16.61 119.45 -42.15
N THR A 81 16.61 118.55 -41.17
CA THR A 81 17.68 117.54 -40.97
C THR A 81 17.12 116.11 -40.97
N VAL A 82 17.87 115.17 -41.56
CA VAL A 82 17.54 113.75 -41.74
C VAL A 82 18.74 112.89 -41.34
N ILE A 83 18.52 111.70 -40.77
CA ILE A 83 19.62 110.75 -40.48
C ILE A 83 19.84 109.84 -41.70
N LYS A 84 21.10 109.58 -42.05
CA LYS A 84 21.48 108.73 -43.20
C LYS A 84 20.72 107.40 -43.19
N GLY A 85 20.09 107.07 -44.31
CA GLY A 85 19.29 105.86 -44.51
C GLY A 85 17.85 105.93 -44.00
N SER A 86 17.45 107.03 -43.34
CA SER A 86 16.05 107.29 -42.98
C SER A 86 15.26 107.73 -44.21
N SER A 87 13.98 107.38 -44.27
CA SER A 87 13.08 107.90 -45.31
C SER A 87 12.91 109.42 -45.19
N TYR A 88 12.78 110.09 -46.34
CA TYR A 88 12.48 111.51 -46.43
C TYR A 88 11.33 111.73 -47.41
N THR A 89 10.37 112.56 -47.01
CA THR A 89 9.23 112.97 -47.82
C THR A 89 9.18 114.50 -47.83
N GLU A 90 9.13 115.10 -49.02
CA GLU A 90 9.05 116.56 -49.14
C GLU A 90 7.63 117.04 -48.77
N ALA A 91 7.54 118.00 -47.86
CA ALA A 91 6.29 118.56 -47.33
C ALA A 91 5.67 119.61 -48.27
N GLY A 92 6.44 120.08 -49.26
CA GLY A 92 5.95 120.93 -50.34
C GLY A 92 5.78 122.40 -49.95
N ALA A 93 4.98 123.10 -50.75
CA ALA A 93 4.70 124.52 -50.62
C ALA A 93 3.33 124.87 -51.23
N THR A 94 2.86 126.10 -50.99
CA THR A 94 1.66 126.68 -51.61
C THR A 94 1.99 128.07 -52.15
N ALA A 95 1.28 128.50 -53.20
CA ALA A 95 1.33 129.87 -53.69
C ALA A 95 -0.07 130.48 -53.72
N ILE A 96 -0.13 131.77 -53.43
CA ILE A 96 -1.29 132.62 -53.65
C ILE A 96 -0.89 133.86 -54.42
N ASP A 97 -1.83 134.35 -55.22
CA ASP A 97 -1.77 135.51 -56.07
C ASP A 97 -2.99 136.39 -55.76
N ASP A 98 -2.88 137.71 -55.87
CA ASP A 98 -3.98 138.62 -55.49
C ASP A 98 -5.08 138.74 -56.56
N VAL A 99 -4.83 138.34 -57.80
CA VAL A 99 -5.85 138.31 -58.87
C VAL A 99 -6.26 136.86 -59.20
N ASP A 100 -5.29 135.97 -59.34
CA ASP A 100 -5.50 134.59 -59.78
C ASP A 100 -5.83 133.61 -58.64
N GLY A 101 -5.69 134.05 -57.38
CA GLY A 101 -6.00 133.26 -56.19
C GLY A 101 -4.95 132.17 -55.94
N LYS A 102 -5.36 130.91 -55.79
CA LYS A 102 -4.40 129.82 -55.51
C LYS A 102 -3.70 129.37 -56.79
N VAL A 103 -2.38 129.58 -56.85
CA VAL A 103 -1.53 129.21 -57.99
C VAL A 103 -0.81 127.88 -57.74
N GLU A 104 -0.56 127.11 -58.80
CA GLU A 104 0.20 125.85 -58.74
C GLU A 104 1.68 126.11 -58.44
N VAL A 105 2.25 125.35 -57.49
CA VAL A 105 3.70 125.37 -57.21
C VAL A 105 4.34 124.12 -57.79
N LYS A 106 5.32 124.33 -58.67
CA LYS A 106 6.15 123.26 -59.25
C LYS A 106 7.41 123.10 -58.40
N ILE A 107 7.68 121.86 -58.01
CA ILE A 107 8.80 121.48 -57.14
C ILE A 107 9.89 120.83 -57.98
N SER A 108 11.15 121.22 -57.80
CA SER A 108 12.31 120.64 -58.49
C SER A 108 13.54 120.51 -57.59
N GLY A 109 14.22 119.37 -57.67
CA GLY A 109 15.36 119.02 -56.81
C GLY A 109 15.28 117.57 -56.34
N HIS A 110 16.30 117.11 -55.62
CA HIS A 110 16.37 115.74 -55.09
C HIS A 110 17.24 115.68 -53.82
N VAL A 111 16.95 114.71 -52.94
CA VAL A 111 17.70 114.42 -51.71
C VAL A 111 18.12 112.96 -51.71
N ASP A 112 19.44 112.70 -51.68
CA ASP A 112 19.97 111.34 -51.50
C ASP A 112 20.20 111.06 -50.01
N ILE A 113 19.22 110.41 -49.39
CA ILE A 113 19.24 110.02 -47.97
C ILE A 113 20.40 109.10 -47.58
N ASN A 114 21.12 108.49 -48.53
CA ASN A 114 22.23 107.57 -48.24
C ASN A 114 23.58 108.29 -48.14
N LYS A 115 23.63 109.58 -48.45
CA LYS A 115 24.87 110.38 -48.50
C LYS A 115 24.75 111.60 -47.58
N VAL A 116 25.70 111.70 -46.65
CA VAL A 116 25.83 112.82 -45.71
C VAL A 116 26.26 114.06 -46.49
N ALA A 117 25.31 114.97 -46.73
CA ALA A 117 25.47 116.22 -47.48
C ALA A 117 24.27 117.16 -47.22
N SER A 118 24.31 118.35 -47.81
CA SER A 118 23.21 119.31 -47.83
C SER A 118 22.62 119.41 -49.25
N TYR A 119 21.30 119.36 -49.36
CA TYR A 119 20.54 119.26 -50.61
C TYR A 119 19.54 120.42 -50.72
N THR A 120 19.34 120.97 -51.92
CA THR A 120 18.42 122.09 -52.13
C THR A 120 17.24 121.68 -53.03
N ILE A 121 16.02 121.96 -52.55
CA ILE A 121 14.77 121.83 -53.30
C ILE A 121 14.28 123.23 -53.68
N THR A 122 13.85 123.42 -54.92
CA THR A 122 13.36 124.68 -55.48
C THR A 122 11.87 124.60 -55.76
N TYR A 123 11.17 125.70 -55.54
CA TYR A 123 9.74 125.88 -55.68
C TYR A 123 9.50 127.06 -56.61
N THR A 124 8.66 126.89 -57.63
CA THR A 124 8.36 127.94 -58.61
C THR A 124 6.86 128.02 -58.87
N ALA A 125 6.30 129.23 -58.89
CA ALA A 125 4.90 129.51 -59.19
C ALA A 125 4.81 130.48 -60.38
N GLU A 126 3.75 130.34 -61.18
CA GLU A 126 3.49 131.12 -62.40
C GLU A 126 1.97 131.26 -62.56
N ASP A 127 1.47 132.49 -62.62
CA ASP A 127 0.06 132.83 -62.84
C ASP A 127 -0.36 132.73 -64.32
N LYS A 128 -1.62 133.11 -64.62
CA LYS A 128 -2.13 133.20 -66.00
C LYS A 128 -1.57 134.40 -66.79
N ALA A 129 -1.24 135.51 -66.14
CA ALA A 129 -0.64 136.71 -66.77
C ALA A 129 0.86 136.56 -67.14
N LYS A 130 1.50 135.50 -66.62
CA LYS A 130 2.91 135.09 -66.78
C LYS A 130 3.93 135.77 -65.89
N ASN A 131 3.51 136.36 -64.77
CA ASN A 131 4.43 136.72 -63.70
C ASN A 131 4.87 135.44 -62.94
N LYS A 132 6.03 135.48 -62.26
CA LYS A 132 6.63 134.29 -61.64
C LYS A 132 7.41 134.62 -60.37
N THR A 133 7.42 133.69 -59.41
CA THR A 133 8.35 133.72 -58.27
C THR A 133 8.99 132.36 -58.04
N SER A 134 10.12 132.33 -57.33
CA SER A 134 10.72 131.09 -56.84
C SER A 134 11.29 131.21 -55.42
N ARG A 135 11.39 130.07 -54.72
CA ARG A 135 11.87 129.95 -53.34
C ARG A 135 12.56 128.59 -53.13
N THR A 136 13.42 128.43 -52.13
CA THR A 136 14.17 127.18 -51.90
C THR A 136 14.07 126.67 -50.46
N ARG A 137 14.22 125.33 -50.29
CA ARG A 137 14.39 124.61 -49.02
C ARG A 137 15.72 123.86 -49.01
N ILE A 138 16.38 123.79 -47.85
CA ILE A 138 17.64 123.06 -47.64
C ILE A 138 17.42 121.85 -46.71
N ILE A 139 17.95 120.67 -47.08
CA ILE A 139 17.83 119.41 -46.35
C ILE A 139 19.24 118.86 -46.03
N ASN A 140 19.55 118.64 -44.75
CA ASN A 140 20.85 118.16 -44.27
C ASN A 140 20.79 116.68 -43.86
N VAL A 141 21.70 115.84 -44.35
CA VAL A 141 21.77 114.40 -44.00
C VAL A 141 22.98 114.12 -43.10
N ILE A 142 22.81 113.43 -41.96
CA ILE A 142 23.85 113.22 -40.92
C ILE A 142 24.00 111.75 -40.42
N LYS A 143 25.02 111.44 -39.60
CA LYS A 143 25.29 110.10 -39.01
C LYS A 143 24.98 110.06 -37.50
N GLY A 144 24.51 108.91 -36.98
CA GLY A 144 24.21 108.67 -35.56
C GLY A 144 25.36 108.07 -34.71
N SER A 145 25.09 107.87 -33.41
CA SER A 145 26.05 107.53 -32.34
C SER A 145 26.00 106.07 -31.86
N ASP A 146 26.59 105.78 -30.70
CA ASP A 146 26.62 104.47 -30.04
C ASP A 146 25.90 104.45 -28.69
N THR A 147 25.27 103.32 -28.36
CA THR A 147 24.45 103.12 -27.13
C THR A 147 24.21 101.64 -26.74
N THR A 148 24.78 100.66 -27.45
CA THR A 148 24.65 99.23 -27.11
C THR A 148 25.64 98.84 -26.00
N ALA A 149 25.45 97.69 -25.35
CA ALA A 149 26.27 97.26 -24.21
C ALA A 149 26.67 95.78 -24.33
N PRO A 150 27.87 95.39 -23.86
CA PRO A 150 28.44 94.06 -24.09
C PRO A 150 27.62 92.93 -23.45
N VAL A 151 27.38 91.85 -24.18
CA VAL A 151 26.63 90.68 -23.70
C VAL A 151 27.56 89.69 -22.99
N ILE A 152 27.36 89.50 -21.68
CA ILE A 152 28.15 88.55 -20.87
C ILE A 152 27.57 87.13 -20.96
N THR A 153 28.40 86.17 -21.34
CA THR A 153 28.13 84.73 -21.30
C THR A 153 28.93 84.06 -20.18
N ILE A 154 28.25 83.45 -19.22
CA ILE A 154 28.87 82.66 -18.13
C ILE A 154 29.27 81.27 -18.68
N LYS A 155 30.46 80.79 -18.32
CA LYS A 155 31.00 79.49 -18.76
C LYS A 155 30.77 78.43 -17.69
N GLY A 156 30.15 77.31 -18.03
CA GLY A 156 29.79 76.24 -17.08
C GLY A 156 28.54 76.55 -16.24
N ASP A 157 28.22 75.68 -15.29
CA ASP A 157 26.91 75.64 -14.62
C ASP A 157 26.53 76.92 -13.87
N ASN A 158 25.24 77.27 -13.93
CA ASN A 158 24.66 78.36 -13.14
C ASN A 158 23.17 78.03 -12.81
N PRO A 159 22.83 77.71 -11.54
CA PRO A 159 23.72 77.63 -10.38
C PRO A 159 24.72 76.47 -10.48
N ALA A 160 25.95 76.70 -10.03
CA ALA A 160 26.91 75.63 -9.73
C ALA A 160 26.63 75.06 -8.32
N THR A 161 27.09 73.84 -8.04
CA THR A 161 26.92 73.18 -6.74
C THR A 161 28.23 72.54 -6.28
N VAL A 162 28.55 72.61 -4.99
CA VAL A 162 29.77 72.04 -4.40
C VAL A 162 29.52 71.50 -2.99
N THR A 163 30.22 70.44 -2.60
CA THR A 163 30.09 69.82 -1.28
C THR A 163 30.90 70.56 -0.22
N LYS A 164 30.36 70.70 0.99
CA LYS A 164 31.00 71.35 2.14
C LYS A 164 32.43 70.83 2.36
N GLY A 165 33.39 71.75 2.41
CA GLY A 165 34.82 71.47 2.62
C GLY A 165 35.58 71.00 1.37
N SER A 166 34.94 70.90 0.20
CA SER A 166 35.62 70.64 -1.06
C SER A 166 36.19 71.93 -1.66
N GLU A 167 37.22 71.83 -2.50
CA GLU A 167 37.71 72.97 -3.28
C GLU A 167 36.66 73.39 -4.32
N TYR A 168 36.43 74.69 -4.48
CA TYR A 168 35.62 75.25 -5.57
C TYR A 168 36.48 76.19 -6.43
N LYS A 169 36.42 76.00 -7.74
CA LYS A 169 37.12 76.83 -8.72
C LYS A 169 36.12 77.33 -9.76
N ASP A 170 36.03 78.65 -9.89
CA ASP A 170 35.12 79.26 -10.86
C ASP A 170 35.59 79.04 -12.31
N ALA A 171 34.63 78.84 -13.21
CA ALA A 171 34.87 78.61 -14.64
C ALA A 171 34.83 79.91 -15.49
N GLY A 172 34.53 81.05 -14.87
CA GLY A 172 34.56 82.38 -15.48
C GLY A 172 33.40 82.69 -16.42
N ALA A 173 33.59 83.76 -17.19
CA ALA A 173 32.67 84.25 -18.21
C ALA A 173 33.46 84.88 -19.39
N THR A 174 32.75 85.40 -20.38
CA THR A 174 33.27 86.15 -21.56
C THR A 174 32.22 87.16 -22.01
N ALA A 175 32.62 88.30 -22.54
CA ALA A 175 31.69 89.31 -23.07
C ALA A 175 31.95 89.64 -24.54
N VAL A 176 30.88 89.97 -25.28
CA VAL A 176 30.95 90.41 -26.67
C VAL A 176 29.97 91.56 -26.91
N ASP A 177 30.44 92.65 -27.52
CA ASP A 177 29.66 93.80 -27.98
C ASP A 177 29.43 93.77 -29.50
N ASP A 178 28.38 94.43 -30.01
CA ASP A 178 28.04 94.45 -31.45
C ASP A 178 28.90 95.42 -32.28
N ARG A 179 29.64 96.33 -31.64
CA ARG A 179 30.52 97.34 -32.25
C ARG A 179 31.99 97.05 -31.95
N ASP A 180 32.31 96.78 -30.68
CA ASP A 180 33.68 96.60 -30.18
C ASP A 180 34.20 95.14 -30.25
N GLY A 181 33.31 94.15 -30.40
CA GLY A 181 33.71 92.73 -30.43
C GLY A 181 33.96 92.16 -29.04
N VAL A 182 35.05 91.42 -28.83
CA VAL A 182 35.31 90.76 -27.53
C VAL A 182 35.73 91.79 -26.48
N VAL A 183 35.05 91.78 -25.33
CA VAL A 183 35.29 92.70 -24.20
C VAL A 183 35.76 91.91 -22.98
N ASP A 184 36.73 92.47 -22.24
CA ASP A 184 37.25 91.87 -21.00
C ASP A 184 36.18 91.80 -19.90
N VAL A 185 36.31 90.78 -19.04
CA VAL A 185 35.36 90.52 -17.95
C VAL A 185 36.07 90.52 -16.60
N GLU A 186 35.76 91.51 -15.77
CA GLU A 186 36.11 91.52 -14.36
C GLU A 186 35.23 90.50 -13.61
N THR A 187 35.83 89.70 -12.72
CA THR A 187 35.15 88.68 -11.92
C THR A 187 35.30 88.99 -10.43
N LYS A 188 34.19 89.01 -9.69
CA LYS A 188 34.15 89.45 -8.30
C LYS A 188 33.15 88.65 -7.46
N GLY A 189 33.67 87.91 -6.49
CA GLY A 189 32.93 87.08 -5.55
C GLY A 189 33.84 85.99 -5.00
N ASP A 190 33.44 85.36 -3.91
CA ASP A 190 34.17 84.25 -3.27
C ASP A 190 33.17 83.23 -2.70
N VAL A 191 33.59 81.98 -2.56
CA VAL A 191 32.74 80.84 -2.19
C VAL A 191 33.38 80.10 -1.01
N ASP A 192 32.94 80.43 0.20
CA ASP A 192 33.39 79.78 1.43
C ASP A 192 32.74 78.40 1.58
N THR A 193 33.36 77.39 0.96
CA THR A 193 32.87 76.01 0.99
C THR A 193 32.87 75.38 2.39
N SER A 194 33.43 76.03 3.42
CA SER A 194 33.32 75.54 4.80
C SER A 194 31.91 75.70 5.39
N LYS A 195 31.08 76.59 4.81
CA LYS A 195 29.72 76.89 5.28
C LYS A 195 28.67 76.54 4.21
N VAL A 196 27.60 75.88 4.64
CA VAL A 196 26.48 75.47 3.79
C VAL A 196 25.58 76.69 3.55
N ALA A 197 25.70 77.30 2.37
CA ALA A 197 24.98 78.49 1.96
C ALA A 197 25.00 78.65 0.42
N SER A 198 24.27 79.65 -0.09
CA SER A 198 24.31 80.04 -1.49
C SER A 198 25.14 81.31 -1.64
N TYR A 199 26.13 81.27 -2.54
CA TYR A 199 27.12 82.33 -2.80
C TYR A 199 26.91 82.92 -4.20
N SER A 200 27.36 84.15 -4.43
CA SER A 200 27.24 84.82 -5.72
C SER A 200 28.59 85.32 -6.24
N ILE A 201 28.93 84.92 -7.47
CA ILE A 201 30.05 85.46 -8.25
C ILE A 201 29.47 86.40 -9.29
N THR A 202 29.94 87.64 -9.31
CA THR A 202 29.50 88.68 -10.26
C THR A 202 30.55 88.86 -11.34
N TYR A 203 30.10 88.93 -12.59
CA TYR A 203 30.89 89.25 -13.76
C TYR A 203 30.48 90.63 -14.28
N SER A 204 31.43 91.47 -14.69
CA SER A 204 31.15 92.78 -15.27
C SER A 204 32.05 93.11 -16.45
N ALA A 205 31.47 93.73 -17.49
CA ALA A 205 32.14 94.13 -18.72
C ALA A 205 31.77 95.59 -19.07
N ILE A 206 32.70 96.31 -19.70
CA ILE A 206 32.56 97.73 -20.09
C ILE A 206 33.20 97.92 -21.47
N ASP A 207 32.46 98.48 -22.42
CA ASP A 207 32.94 98.78 -23.77
C ASP A 207 33.70 100.13 -23.88
N GLN A 208 34.20 100.49 -25.07
CA GLN A 208 34.93 101.74 -25.30
C GLN A 208 34.03 102.99 -25.25
N ALA A 209 32.75 102.84 -25.58
CA ALA A 209 31.72 103.88 -25.43
C ALA A 209 31.27 104.07 -23.95
N LYS A 210 31.72 103.17 -23.06
CA LYS A 210 31.49 103.11 -21.60
C LYS A 210 30.11 102.60 -21.18
N ASN A 211 29.36 101.93 -22.07
CA ASN A 211 28.18 101.18 -21.64
C ASN A 211 28.64 99.92 -20.88
N LYS A 212 27.75 99.36 -20.06
CA LYS A 212 28.12 98.37 -19.05
C LYS A 212 27.11 97.24 -18.98
N ALA A 213 27.63 96.04 -18.70
CA ALA A 213 26.81 94.88 -18.37
C ALA A 213 27.33 94.17 -17.13
N THR A 214 26.42 93.43 -16.47
CA THR A 214 26.70 92.61 -15.30
C THR A 214 25.90 91.30 -15.36
N ALA A 215 26.51 90.18 -15.01
CA ALA A 215 25.84 88.89 -14.87
C ALA A 215 26.30 88.18 -13.60
N THR A 216 25.48 87.32 -13.01
CA THR A 216 25.81 86.61 -11.76
C THR A 216 25.70 85.09 -11.91
N ARG A 217 26.72 84.40 -11.40
CA ARG A 217 26.68 82.97 -11.08
C ARG A 217 26.28 82.78 -9.62
N THR A 218 25.35 81.87 -9.38
CA THR A 218 25.05 81.35 -8.04
C THR A 218 25.85 80.07 -7.80
N VAL A 219 26.39 79.88 -6.59
CA VAL A 219 27.11 78.66 -6.19
C VAL A 219 26.54 78.15 -4.87
N ASN A 220 25.95 76.96 -4.91
CA ASN A 220 25.32 76.33 -3.74
C ASN A 220 26.31 75.39 -3.05
N VAL A 221 26.74 75.74 -1.83
CA VAL A 221 27.50 74.84 -0.95
C VAL A 221 26.52 73.97 -0.17
N ILE A 222 26.56 72.66 -0.37
CA ILE A 222 25.64 71.69 0.25
C ILE A 222 26.38 70.69 1.15
N LEU A 223 25.66 70.05 2.07
CA LEU A 223 26.17 68.86 2.75
C LEU A 223 26.27 67.69 1.77
N SER A 224 27.25 66.80 1.96
CA SER A 224 27.16 65.45 1.41
C SER A 224 25.97 64.73 2.04
N SER A 225 25.21 63.97 1.26
CA SER A 225 24.21 63.05 1.81
C SER A 225 24.89 62.04 2.74
N GLU A 226 24.36 61.90 3.96
CA GLU A 226 24.74 60.80 4.84
C GLU A 226 24.34 59.46 4.21
N ASN A 227 25.19 58.44 4.40
CA ASN A 227 24.91 57.09 3.91
C ASN A 227 23.70 56.50 4.63
N LYS A 228 22.64 56.17 3.90
CA LYS A 228 21.51 55.41 4.43
C LYS A 228 21.92 53.94 4.50
N PRO A 229 21.58 53.21 5.57
CA PRO A 229 21.82 51.78 5.61
C PRO A 229 21.03 51.09 4.49
N PRO A 230 21.51 49.95 3.98
CA PRO A 230 20.78 49.16 3.00
C PRO A 230 19.48 48.60 3.63
N ILE A 231 18.56 48.16 2.79
CA ILE A 231 17.33 47.48 3.20
C ILE A 231 17.48 46.01 2.84
N ALA A 232 17.71 45.18 3.86
CA ALA A 232 17.62 43.73 3.76
C ALA A 232 16.17 43.31 3.49
N LYS A 233 16.00 42.27 2.66
CA LYS A 233 14.75 41.51 2.53
C LYS A 233 15.10 40.03 2.38
N ALA A 234 14.70 39.21 3.34
CA ALA A 234 14.97 37.77 3.40
C ALA A 234 13.97 36.92 2.60
N GLY A 235 12.87 37.53 2.14
CA GLY A 235 11.74 36.87 1.51
C GLY A 235 10.58 36.67 2.50
N ASP A 236 9.44 36.20 1.99
CA ASP A 236 8.28 35.87 2.83
C ASP A 236 8.52 34.59 3.64
N ASP A 237 7.92 34.50 4.84
CA ASP A 237 7.93 33.30 5.69
C ASP A 237 7.44 32.06 4.92
N GLN A 238 8.23 30.98 4.97
CA GLN A 238 7.99 29.77 4.20
C GLN A 238 7.50 28.64 5.11
N THR A 239 6.33 28.08 4.80
CA THR A 239 5.88 26.80 5.37
C THR A 239 6.05 25.72 4.32
N VAL A 240 6.92 24.74 4.57
CA VAL A 240 7.32 23.73 3.57
C VAL A 240 7.37 22.34 4.21
N VAL A 241 7.14 21.30 3.43
CA VAL A 241 7.14 19.91 3.91
C VAL A 241 8.56 19.39 4.05
N GLU A 242 8.83 18.50 5.03
CA GLU A 242 10.14 17.85 5.16
C GLU A 242 10.66 17.22 3.84
N ARG A 243 11.99 17.18 3.68
CA ARG A 243 12.70 16.69 2.49
C ARG A 243 12.50 17.50 1.20
N THR A 244 11.75 18.62 1.25
CA THR A 244 11.71 19.57 0.14
C THR A 244 12.94 20.51 0.13
N ASP A 245 13.26 21.03 -1.05
CA ASP A 245 14.28 22.05 -1.25
C ASP A 245 13.72 23.44 -0.88
N VAL A 246 14.32 24.10 0.11
CA VAL A 246 13.95 25.46 0.52
C VAL A 246 14.86 26.45 -0.20
N THR A 247 14.28 27.39 -0.96
CA THR A 247 15.04 28.42 -1.68
C THR A 247 14.85 29.78 -1.00
N LEU A 248 15.97 30.43 -0.71
CA LEU A 248 16.07 31.70 -0.01
C LEU A 248 16.66 32.73 -0.98
N ASP A 249 16.01 33.88 -1.14
CA ASP A 249 16.41 34.89 -2.13
C ASP A 249 16.36 36.31 -1.57
N ALA A 250 17.52 36.95 -1.54
CA ALA A 250 17.71 38.32 -1.10
C ALA A 250 17.63 39.33 -2.26
N SER A 251 17.28 38.92 -3.49
CA SER A 251 17.28 39.79 -4.69
C SER A 251 16.41 41.05 -4.57
N ALA A 252 15.43 41.06 -3.67
CA ALA A 252 14.58 42.21 -3.37
C ALA A 252 15.22 43.22 -2.38
N SER A 253 16.39 42.91 -1.81
CA SER A 253 17.19 43.81 -0.99
C SER A 253 17.82 44.92 -1.85
N PHE A 254 17.94 46.13 -1.32
CA PHE A 254 18.51 47.26 -2.06
C PHE A 254 19.13 48.32 -1.15
N ASP A 255 19.98 49.17 -1.71
CA ASP A 255 20.57 50.33 -1.03
C ASP A 255 19.89 51.63 -1.56
N PRO A 256 19.37 52.51 -0.69
CA PRO A 256 18.75 53.78 -1.09
C PRO A 256 19.69 54.87 -1.65
N ASP A 257 21.02 54.81 -1.44
CA ASP A 257 22.00 55.75 -2.01
C ASP A 257 23.34 55.09 -2.44
N GLY A 258 23.30 53.84 -2.85
CA GLY A 258 24.49 53.07 -3.25
C GLY A 258 24.18 51.69 -3.82
N THR A 259 24.98 50.69 -3.47
CA THR A 259 24.85 49.30 -3.91
C THR A 259 25.20 48.30 -2.80
N ILE A 260 24.47 47.16 -2.73
CA ILE A 260 24.81 46.07 -1.81
C ILE A 260 26.09 45.38 -2.28
N LYS A 261 27.05 45.30 -1.35
CA LYS A 261 28.42 44.77 -1.50
C LYS A 261 28.54 43.30 -1.08
N THR A 262 27.84 42.87 -0.03
CA THR A 262 27.83 41.47 0.44
C THR A 262 26.47 41.06 1.00
N TYR A 263 26.20 39.76 0.92
CA TYR A 263 25.06 39.06 1.52
C TYR A 263 25.62 37.97 2.44
N GLU A 264 24.97 37.72 3.58
CA GLU A 264 25.32 36.63 4.50
C GLU A 264 24.03 36.07 5.12
N TRP A 265 23.82 34.76 5.01
CA TRP A 265 22.68 34.07 5.61
C TRP A 265 23.17 33.24 6.80
N LYS A 266 22.54 33.44 7.97
CA LYS A 266 22.91 32.78 9.23
C LYS A 266 21.72 32.10 9.91
N GLU A 267 22.03 30.99 10.58
CA GLU A 267 21.12 30.22 11.43
C GLU A 267 21.89 29.85 12.70
N ASN A 268 21.43 30.28 13.88
CA ASN A 268 22.11 30.05 15.16
C ASN A 268 23.62 30.36 15.11
N ASN A 269 23.98 31.54 14.59
CA ASN A 269 25.34 32.02 14.30
C ASN A 269 26.15 31.24 13.23
N THR A 270 25.65 30.12 12.72
CA THR A 270 26.29 29.34 11.65
C THR A 270 25.95 29.95 10.29
N ILE A 271 26.97 30.21 9.45
CA ILE A 271 26.78 30.72 8.08
C ILE A 271 26.25 29.58 7.19
N LEU A 272 25.13 29.82 6.52
CA LEU A 272 24.55 28.91 5.53
C LEU A 272 24.98 29.24 4.10
N SER A 273 25.12 30.54 3.77
CA SER A 273 25.44 31.01 2.42
C SER A 273 25.88 32.48 2.44
N THR A 274 26.62 32.90 1.41
CA THR A 274 26.95 34.31 1.11
C THR A 274 26.47 34.76 -0.27
N LYS A 275 25.60 33.98 -0.90
CA LYS A 275 24.98 34.28 -2.20
C LYS A 275 23.70 35.10 -2.04
N VAL A 276 23.35 35.86 -3.08
CA VAL A 276 22.05 36.57 -3.18
C VAL A 276 20.89 35.59 -2.98
N ASN A 277 20.91 34.47 -3.71
CA ASN A 277 20.03 33.33 -3.48
C ASN A 277 20.80 32.01 -3.34
N PHE A 278 20.19 31.08 -2.63
CA PHE A 278 20.63 29.70 -2.55
C PHE A 278 19.46 28.77 -2.17
N THR A 279 19.63 27.49 -2.48
CA THR A 279 18.73 26.42 -2.05
C THR A 279 19.45 25.61 -0.98
N LYS A 280 18.74 25.29 0.11
CA LYS A 280 19.21 24.39 1.18
C LYS A 280 18.17 23.28 1.36
N ASN A 281 18.66 22.05 1.40
CA ASN A 281 17.86 20.85 1.66
C ASN A 281 18.02 20.40 3.12
N ASN A 282 17.22 19.40 3.51
CA ASN A 282 17.37 18.67 4.78
C ASN A 282 17.39 19.56 6.05
N PHE A 283 16.54 20.58 6.09
CA PHE A 283 16.14 21.18 7.38
C PHE A 283 15.42 20.13 8.24
N SER A 284 15.56 20.24 9.57
CA SER A 284 14.83 19.41 10.53
C SER A 284 13.36 19.84 10.65
N LEU A 285 12.52 19.01 11.26
CA LEU A 285 11.15 19.39 11.61
C LEU A 285 11.14 20.53 12.65
N GLY A 286 10.27 21.53 12.46
CA GLY A 286 10.10 22.66 13.36
C GLY A 286 10.31 24.02 12.69
N GLU A 287 10.41 25.09 13.51
CA GLU A 287 10.67 26.44 13.04
C GLU A 287 12.18 26.74 12.95
N HIS A 288 12.63 27.20 11.78
CA HIS A 288 14.00 27.63 11.50
C HIS A 288 14.02 29.13 11.19
N ASN A 289 14.55 29.94 12.11
CA ASN A 289 14.71 31.38 11.89
C ASN A 289 16.06 31.66 11.20
N ILE A 290 16.01 32.18 9.97
CA ILE A 290 17.20 32.40 9.14
C ILE A 290 17.38 33.90 8.92
N THR A 291 18.45 34.46 9.49
CA THR A 291 18.75 35.89 9.39
C THR A 291 19.63 36.15 8.18
N LEU A 292 19.13 36.97 7.26
CA LEU A 292 19.90 37.64 6.23
C LEU A 292 20.59 38.86 6.86
N THR A 293 21.87 39.05 6.55
CA THR A 293 22.60 40.32 6.72
C THR A 293 23.05 40.81 5.35
N VAL A 294 22.84 42.08 5.04
CA VAL A 294 23.38 42.75 3.85
C VAL A 294 24.26 43.93 4.25
N THR A 295 25.31 44.18 3.47
CA THR A 295 26.27 45.28 3.66
C THR A 295 26.34 46.12 2.40
N ASP A 296 26.33 47.45 2.51
CA ASP A 296 26.45 48.36 1.37
C ASP A 296 27.90 48.63 0.94
N ASN A 297 28.07 49.44 -0.11
CA ASN A 297 29.37 49.84 -0.66
C ASN A 297 30.14 50.87 0.20
N LYS A 298 29.51 51.45 1.23
CA LYS A 298 30.13 52.35 2.23
C LYS A 298 30.33 51.67 3.60
N ASN A 299 29.96 50.39 3.70
CA ASN A 299 30.05 49.44 4.82
C ASN A 299 29.00 49.61 5.95
N ALA A 300 27.86 50.26 5.74
CA ALA A 300 26.73 50.11 6.67
C ALA A 300 25.97 48.79 6.39
N THR A 301 25.25 48.29 7.39
CA THR A 301 24.59 46.98 7.36
C THR A 301 23.12 47.07 7.74
N ALA A 302 22.34 46.08 7.30
CA ALA A 302 21.01 45.82 7.79
C ALA A 302 20.73 44.30 7.81
N THR A 303 19.74 43.91 8.60
CA THR A 303 19.33 42.52 8.79
C THR A 303 17.83 42.35 8.59
N ASP A 304 17.44 41.21 8.03
CA ASP A 304 16.06 40.75 7.97
C ASP A 304 16.03 39.24 8.31
N THR A 305 14.89 38.70 8.75
CA THR A 305 14.79 37.28 9.14
C THR A 305 13.55 36.64 8.56
N VAL A 306 13.76 35.59 7.77
CA VAL A 306 12.70 34.73 7.26
C VAL A 306 12.57 33.50 8.15
N LYS A 307 11.34 33.16 8.53
CA LYS A 307 11.02 31.91 9.20
C LYS A 307 10.76 30.83 8.14
N VAL A 308 11.45 29.70 8.29
CA VAL A 308 11.20 28.48 7.54
C VAL A 308 10.59 27.46 8.51
N THR A 309 9.27 27.27 8.43
CA THR A 309 8.57 26.25 9.23
C THR A 309 8.50 24.96 8.43
N ILE A 310 9.29 23.96 8.83
CA ILE A 310 9.24 22.62 8.23
C ILE A 310 8.13 21.82 8.90
N THR A 311 7.05 21.60 8.16
CA THR A 311 5.96 20.71 8.55
C THR A 311 6.30 19.26 8.21
N LYS A 312 5.77 18.34 9.01
CA LYS A 312 5.82 16.91 8.69
C LYS A 312 5.02 16.65 7.42
N ALA A 313 5.43 15.65 6.64
CA ALA A 313 4.72 15.28 5.42
C ALA A 313 3.33 14.71 5.73
N ALA A 314 2.51 14.53 4.70
CA ALA A 314 1.42 13.57 4.78
C ALA A 314 2.04 12.17 4.70
N ASP A 315 2.47 11.61 5.84
CA ASP A 315 3.28 10.38 5.87
C ASP A 315 2.55 9.11 5.42
N SER A 316 1.24 9.17 5.18
CA SER A 316 0.47 8.05 4.64
C SER A 316 0.76 7.83 3.15
N GLY A 317 1.45 6.75 2.80
CA GLY A 317 1.64 6.32 1.40
C GLY A 317 3.03 6.55 0.82
N LEU A 318 4.07 6.55 1.63
CA LEU A 318 5.47 6.53 1.16
C LEU A 318 5.82 5.16 0.54
N LYS A 319 6.68 5.14 -0.49
CA LYS A 319 7.24 3.89 -1.01
C LYS A 319 8.11 3.21 0.05
N VAL A 320 7.86 1.94 0.32
CA VAL A 320 8.62 1.09 1.26
C VAL A 320 9.45 0.10 0.45
N PHE A 321 10.72 0.46 0.22
CA PHE A 321 11.70 -0.43 -0.41
C PHE A 321 12.19 -1.45 0.61
N ILE A 322 12.26 -2.73 0.24
CA ILE A 322 12.73 -3.80 1.13
C ILE A 322 13.86 -4.56 0.44
N ILE A 323 15.05 -4.61 1.06
CA ILE A 323 16.18 -5.44 0.62
C ILE A 323 16.58 -6.44 1.71
N GLY A 324 17.01 -7.63 1.29
CA GLY A 324 17.38 -8.67 2.23
C GLY A 324 17.51 -10.07 1.66
N ASP A 325 17.61 -11.04 2.59
CA ASP A 325 17.83 -12.46 2.30
C ASP A 325 16.53 -13.29 2.17
N SER A 326 16.67 -14.62 2.21
CA SER A 326 15.57 -15.56 2.01
C SER A 326 14.48 -15.56 3.11
N THR A 327 14.74 -14.97 4.27
CA THR A 327 13.70 -14.76 5.29
C THR A 327 12.81 -13.54 4.99
N VAL A 328 13.24 -12.67 4.07
CA VAL A 328 12.52 -11.47 3.63
C VAL A 328 11.77 -11.70 2.32
N ARG A 329 12.37 -12.48 1.39
CA ARG A 329 11.67 -13.04 0.22
C ARG A 329 12.06 -14.49 -0.03
N ALA A 330 11.08 -15.37 -0.16
CA ALA A 330 11.29 -16.78 -0.50
C ALA A 330 10.44 -17.21 -1.71
N ARG A 331 10.97 -18.12 -2.52
CA ARG A 331 10.36 -18.63 -3.74
C ARG A 331 10.64 -20.13 -3.90
N LYS A 332 9.77 -20.82 -4.64
CA LYS A 332 10.03 -22.20 -5.09
C LYS A 332 11.02 -22.16 -6.27
N VAL A 333 12.31 -22.21 -5.98
CA VAL A 333 13.37 -22.26 -7.00
C VAL A 333 13.55 -23.68 -7.55
N PRO A 334 13.70 -23.90 -8.87
CA PRO A 334 13.71 -25.25 -9.47
C PRO A 334 14.79 -26.19 -8.92
N TRP A 335 15.90 -25.63 -8.44
CA TRP A 335 17.08 -26.37 -7.98
C TRP A 335 16.95 -26.96 -6.56
N VAL A 336 15.90 -26.57 -5.80
CA VAL A 336 15.74 -26.97 -4.40
C VAL A 336 14.52 -27.87 -4.25
N ASN A 337 14.75 -29.18 -4.34
CA ASN A 337 13.71 -30.20 -4.25
C ASN A 337 13.22 -30.35 -2.79
N MET A 338 12.12 -29.66 -2.46
CA MET A 338 11.49 -29.63 -1.14
C MET A 338 10.01 -30.02 -1.21
N SER A 339 9.50 -30.63 -0.14
CA SER A 339 8.20 -31.31 -0.08
C SER A 339 6.98 -30.40 0.03
N CYS A 340 7.16 -29.08 0.04
CA CYS A 340 6.09 -28.09 0.18
C CYS A 340 6.14 -27.05 -0.96
N ASP A 341 4.98 -26.52 -1.35
CA ASP A 341 4.84 -25.68 -2.55
C ASP A 341 5.04 -24.18 -2.31
N ALA A 342 4.96 -23.69 -1.07
CA ALA A 342 4.74 -22.27 -0.78
C ALA A 342 5.59 -21.73 0.39
N TYR A 343 6.89 -21.55 0.17
CA TYR A 343 7.67 -20.66 1.05
C TYR A 343 7.32 -19.19 0.83
N ARG A 344 7.38 -18.40 1.91
CA ARG A 344 7.37 -16.93 1.86
C ARG A 344 8.41 -16.35 2.82
N GLY A 345 8.90 -15.15 2.50
CA GLY A 345 9.59 -14.30 3.47
C GLY A 345 8.66 -13.17 3.92
N TRP A 346 8.90 -12.59 5.10
CA TRP A 346 7.95 -11.62 5.67
C TRP A 346 7.68 -10.39 4.80
N GLY A 347 8.65 -9.99 3.95
CA GLY A 347 8.48 -8.92 2.97
C GLY A 347 7.61 -9.30 1.76
N ASP A 348 7.25 -10.57 1.58
CA ASP A 348 6.23 -11.01 0.60
C ASP A 348 4.81 -10.95 1.18
N ASP A 349 4.66 -10.69 2.49
CA ASP A 349 3.37 -10.57 3.19
C ASP A 349 3.18 -9.22 3.91
N LEU A 350 4.20 -8.37 4.05
CA LEU A 350 4.07 -7.09 4.78
C LEU A 350 3.04 -6.13 4.15
N GLU A 351 2.84 -6.19 2.83
CA GLU A 351 1.81 -5.43 2.11
C GLU A 351 0.39 -5.63 2.66
N ILE A 352 0.07 -6.76 3.29
CA ILE A 352 -1.27 -7.02 3.85
C ILE A 352 -1.59 -6.14 5.08
N TYR A 353 -0.56 -5.53 5.68
CA TYR A 353 -0.70 -4.65 6.83
C TYR A 353 -0.65 -3.16 6.45
N MET A 354 -0.29 -2.85 5.19
CA MET A 354 -0.11 -1.49 4.68
C MET A 354 -1.44 -0.84 4.32
N THR A 355 -1.56 0.45 4.62
CA THR A 355 -2.68 1.29 4.15
C THR A 355 -2.66 1.42 2.62
N HIS A 356 -1.46 1.30 2.03
CA HIS A 356 -1.21 1.34 0.59
C HIS A 356 -0.31 0.17 0.17
N PRO A 357 -0.86 -1.05 -0.06
CA PRO A 357 -0.11 -2.23 -0.50
C PRO A 357 0.75 -1.98 -1.76
N GLU A 358 0.25 -1.16 -2.69
CA GLU A 358 0.92 -0.74 -3.94
C GLU A 358 2.18 0.09 -3.72
N ASN A 359 2.44 0.52 -2.49
CA ASN A 359 3.65 1.23 -2.10
C ASN A 359 4.76 0.31 -1.57
N GLN A 360 4.52 -1.00 -1.40
CA GLN A 360 5.57 -1.98 -1.15
C GLN A 360 6.45 -2.19 -2.41
N VAL A 361 7.77 -2.13 -2.24
CA VAL A 361 8.76 -2.46 -3.28
C VAL A 361 9.78 -3.44 -2.72
N ASN A 362 9.34 -4.69 -2.49
CA ASN A 362 10.23 -5.76 -2.06
C ASN A 362 11.15 -6.21 -3.20
N GLN A 363 12.46 -5.98 -3.02
CA GLN A 363 13.56 -6.39 -3.89
C GLN A 363 14.47 -7.45 -3.26
N ALA A 364 14.20 -7.92 -2.03
CA ALA A 364 14.99 -8.94 -1.34
C ALA A 364 15.17 -10.22 -2.18
N ARG A 365 16.32 -10.89 -2.06
CA ARG A 365 16.70 -12.02 -2.91
C ARG A 365 17.04 -13.24 -2.07
N GLN A 366 16.29 -14.32 -2.31
CA GLN A 366 16.54 -15.64 -1.72
C GLN A 366 17.98 -16.11 -1.99
N GLY A 367 18.64 -16.60 -0.94
CA GLY A 367 20.03 -17.07 -1.03
C GLY A 367 21.09 -15.95 -1.13
N SER A 368 20.72 -14.67 -1.05
CA SER A 368 21.69 -13.58 -1.05
C SER A 368 22.23 -13.25 0.35
N THR A 369 23.46 -12.76 0.37
CA THR A 369 24.12 -12.14 1.52
C THR A 369 24.14 -10.61 1.35
N ALA A 370 24.42 -9.88 2.43
CA ALA A 370 24.53 -8.41 2.36
C ALA A 370 25.55 -7.94 1.30
N GLU A 371 26.63 -8.70 1.11
CA GLU A 371 27.71 -8.41 0.17
C GLU A 371 27.34 -8.77 -1.27
N THR A 372 26.78 -9.97 -1.49
CA THR A 372 26.43 -10.48 -2.83
C THR A 372 25.19 -9.80 -3.42
N PHE A 373 24.33 -9.18 -2.60
CA PHE A 373 23.24 -8.33 -3.08
C PHE A 373 23.73 -7.00 -3.69
N ARG A 374 24.95 -6.52 -3.34
CA ARG A 374 25.59 -5.38 -4.02
C ARG A 374 26.05 -5.75 -5.43
N HIS A 375 26.76 -6.87 -5.54
CA HIS A 375 27.40 -7.30 -6.79
C HIS A 375 27.14 -8.78 -7.05
N GLU A 376 26.35 -9.08 -8.08
CA GLU A 376 26.42 -10.36 -8.79
C GLU A 376 26.32 -10.07 -10.30
N ILE A 377 27.16 -10.76 -11.08
CA ILE A 377 27.79 -10.19 -12.28
C ILE A 377 27.21 -10.73 -13.60
N GLN A 378 26.22 -11.62 -13.53
CA GLN A 378 25.42 -12.05 -14.67
C GLN A 378 23.93 -11.96 -14.37
N ASP A 379 23.16 -11.57 -15.39
CA ASP A 379 21.70 -11.55 -15.42
C ASP A 379 21.17 -12.98 -15.58
N ASP A 380 21.19 -13.74 -14.47
CA ASP A 380 20.64 -15.10 -14.39
C ASP A 380 19.10 -15.05 -14.49
N PRO A 381 18.48 -15.54 -15.59
CA PRO A 381 17.05 -15.44 -15.76
C PRO A 381 16.24 -16.25 -14.73
N ALA A 382 16.86 -17.27 -14.12
CA ALA A 382 16.22 -18.10 -13.08
C ALA A 382 16.23 -17.43 -11.69
N ARG A 383 16.95 -16.30 -11.51
CA ARG A 383 16.95 -15.47 -10.29
C ARG A 383 16.15 -14.18 -10.44
N ARG A 384 15.57 -13.93 -11.61
CA ARG A 384 14.66 -12.80 -11.82
C ARG A 384 13.37 -12.99 -11.03
N ASP A 385 12.70 -11.88 -10.71
CA ASP A 385 11.42 -11.92 -10.04
C ASP A 385 10.27 -12.35 -10.98
N ALA A 386 9.03 -12.38 -10.48
CA ALA A 386 7.87 -12.86 -11.23
C ALA A 386 7.50 -11.98 -12.43
N TYR A 387 8.13 -10.80 -12.56
CA TYR A 387 7.95 -9.83 -13.63
C TYR A 387 9.23 -9.69 -14.47
N GLY A 388 10.18 -10.63 -14.34
CA GLY A 388 11.43 -10.65 -15.09
C GLY A 388 12.47 -9.62 -14.64
N ARG A 389 12.34 -9.05 -13.44
CA ARG A 389 13.23 -7.99 -12.91
C ARG A 389 14.43 -8.58 -12.17
N ASN A 390 15.60 -7.94 -12.27
CA ASN A 390 16.82 -8.36 -11.57
C ASN A 390 16.80 -7.88 -10.11
N GLN A 391 17.05 -8.78 -9.15
CA GLN A 391 16.94 -8.51 -7.72
C GLN A 391 18.32 -8.21 -7.08
N ASN A 392 18.88 -7.05 -7.40
CA ASN A 392 20.17 -6.58 -6.87
C ASN A 392 20.15 -5.07 -6.54
N TRP A 393 21.24 -4.55 -5.96
CA TRP A 393 21.32 -3.11 -5.63
C TRP A 393 21.17 -2.20 -6.86
N ASP A 394 21.88 -2.47 -7.96
CA ASP A 394 21.86 -1.61 -9.15
C ASP A 394 20.47 -1.44 -9.77
N TYR A 395 19.62 -2.46 -9.71
CA TYR A 395 18.23 -2.37 -10.14
C TYR A 395 17.35 -1.69 -9.07
N THR A 396 17.59 -1.97 -7.79
CA THR A 396 16.91 -1.31 -6.66
C THR A 396 17.14 0.21 -6.71
N GLU A 397 18.39 0.66 -6.92
CA GLU A 397 18.74 2.08 -7.05
C GLU A 397 18.07 2.76 -8.26
N LYS A 398 17.78 2.02 -9.35
CA LYS A 398 17.00 2.54 -10.48
C LYS A 398 15.52 2.76 -10.12
N LEU A 399 14.91 1.85 -9.36
CA LEU A 399 13.54 2.02 -8.86
C LEU A 399 13.46 3.16 -7.82
N ILE A 400 14.47 3.29 -6.96
CA ILE A 400 14.56 4.37 -5.97
C ILE A 400 14.62 5.74 -6.68
N LYS A 401 15.43 5.90 -7.72
CA LYS A 401 15.51 7.13 -8.53
C LYS A 401 14.24 7.46 -9.32
N GLN A 402 13.27 6.55 -9.39
CA GLN A 402 11.95 6.76 -9.98
C GLN A 402 10.88 7.10 -8.91
N ALA A 403 11.21 7.04 -7.63
CA ALA A 403 10.35 7.43 -6.51
C ALA A 403 10.81 8.76 -5.91
N ASN A 404 9.86 9.58 -5.46
CA ASN A 404 10.14 10.85 -4.82
C ASN A 404 10.42 10.67 -3.31
N GLY A 405 11.49 9.93 -2.99
CA GLY A 405 11.82 9.51 -1.62
C GLY A 405 11.02 8.28 -1.13
N GLY A 406 11.17 7.96 0.16
CA GLY A 406 10.52 6.80 0.78
C GLY A 406 11.28 6.23 2.00
N ILE A 407 10.99 4.96 2.32
CA ILE A 407 11.61 4.19 3.41
C ILE A 407 12.41 3.02 2.81
N LEU A 408 13.56 2.68 3.40
CA LEU A 408 14.39 1.54 3.00
C LEU A 408 14.59 0.56 4.17
N LEU A 409 13.91 -0.59 4.13
CA LEU A 409 14.09 -1.68 5.08
C LEU A 409 15.24 -2.59 4.65
N ILE A 410 16.18 -2.86 5.56
CA ILE A 410 17.42 -3.60 5.26
C ILE A 410 17.55 -4.78 6.24
N GLN A 411 17.47 -6.02 5.77
CA GLN A 411 17.66 -7.22 6.62
C GLN A 411 18.49 -8.32 5.95
N PHE A 412 19.70 -8.57 6.47
CA PHE A 412 20.54 -9.69 6.03
C PHE A 412 21.17 -10.41 7.22
N GLY A 413 21.33 -11.73 7.13
CA GLY A 413 22.19 -12.53 7.99
C GLY A 413 22.03 -14.04 7.79
N SER A 414 20.82 -14.50 7.41
CA SER A 414 20.41 -15.92 7.36
C SER A 414 21.28 -16.80 6.46
N VAL A 415 21.96 -16.18 5.49
CA VAL A 415 22.85 -16.84 4.51
C VAL A 415 24.33 -16.60 4.85
N ASN A 416 24.66 -15.42 5.40
CA ASN A 416 25.97 -15.11 5.98
C ASN A 416 26.34 -16.11 7.10
N GLU A 417 25.34 -16.63 7.82
CA GLU A 417 25.45 -17.73 8.80
C GLU A 417 25.96 -19.06 8.24
N LYS A 418 25.73 -19.38 6.95
CA LYS A 418 25.77 -20.78 6.47
C LYS A 418 26.87 -21.17 5.49
N PHE A 419 27.39 -20.25 4.67
CA PHE A 419 28.27 -20.64 3.55
C PHE A 419 29.51 -19.75 3.37
N TYR A 420 29.34 -18.44 3.25
CA TYR A 420 30.28 -17.62 2.47
C TYR A 420 31.70 -17.48 3.05
N TYR A 421 31.85 -17.45 4.38
CA TYR A 421 33.11 -17.02 5.01
C TYR A 421 34.09 -18.14 5.39
N ASN A 422 33.66 -19.39 5.41
CA ASN A 422 34.58 -20.53 5.54
C ASN A 422 35.33 -20.81 4.23
N GLU A 423 34.74 -20.47 3.08
CA GLU A 423 35.38 -20.61 1.76
C GLU A 423 36.20 -19.36 1.40
N LYS A 424 35.60 -18.16 1.46
CA LYS A 424 36.26 -16.89 1.10
C LYS A 424 37.56 -16.62 1.86
N TYR A 425 37.63 -17.08 3.12
CA TYR A 425 38.79 -16.92 4.01
C TYR A 425 39.29 -18.26 4.56
N ALA A 426 39.19 -19.33 3.77
CA ALA A 426 39.68 -20.67 4.12
C ALA A 426 41.15 -20.66 4.58
N ASP A 427 41.95 -19.77 4.00
CA ASP A 427 43.39 -19.58 4.26
C ASP A 427 43.72 -18.81 5.54
N LYS A 428 42.72 -18.21 6.22
CA LYS A 428 42.91 -17.39 7.43
C LYS A 428 42.69 -18.17 8.72
N THR A 429 43.31 -17.72 9.81
CA THR A 429 43.02 -18.27 11.15
C THR A 429 41.56 -18.01 11.55
N PRO A 430 40.98 -18.78 12.49
CA PRO A 430 39.59 -18.57 12.93
C PRO A 430 39.31 -17.15 13.45
N ALA A 431 40.27 -16.53 14.14
CA ALA A 431 40.14 -15.17 14.66
C ALA A 431 40.11 -14.12 13.53
N GLU A 432 41.00 -14.23 12.54
CA GLU A 432 41.00 -13.38 11.36
C GLU A 432 39.72 -13.57 10.53
N ARG A 433 39.26 -14.81 10.35
CA ARG A 433 37.98 -15.10 9.68
C ARG A 433 36.83 -14.32 10.32
N ILE A 434 36.69 -14.37 11.65
CA ILE A 434 35.63 -13.66 12.38
C ILE A 434 35.77 -12.14 12.20
N ALA A 435 36.98 -11.59 12.33
CA ALA A 435 37.22 -10.15 12.18
C ALA A 435 36.91 -9.64 10.76
N LEU A 436 37.35 -10.35 9.73
CA LEU A 436 37.09 -10.02 8.32
C LEU A 436 35.61 -10.17 7.96
N THR A 437 34.95 -11.22 8.48
CA THR A 437 33.50 -11.45 8.35
C THR A 437 32.70 -10.29 8.94
N LYS A 438 33.02 -9.89 10.18
CA LYS A 438 32.38 -8.75 10.85
C LYS A 438 32.56 -7.47 10.04
N ARG A 439 33.78 -7.18 9.59
CA ARG A 439 34.11 -5.99 8.79
C ARG A 439 33.30 -5.96 7.49
N ASP A 440 33.34 -7.01 6.69
CA ASP A 440 32.72 -7.03 5.36
C ASP A 440 31.20 -6.92 5.42
N PHE A 441 30.57 -7.58 6.41
CA PHE A 441 29.13 -7.50 6.67
C PHE A 441 28.71 -6.10 7.14
N LYS A 442 29.41 -5.51 8.12
CA LYS A 442 29.12 -4.14 8.58
C LYS A 442 29.32 -3.12 7.45
N ASN A 443 30.37 -3.28 6.64
CA ASN A 443 30.63 -2.46 5.45
C ASN A 443 29.61 -2.69 4.32
N ALA A 444 28.81 -3.77 4.36
CA ALA A 444 27.69 -3.98 3.44
C ALA A 444 26.44 -3.23 3.90
N LEU A 445 26.05 -3.39 5.18
CA LEU A 445 24.92 -2.66 5.76
C LEU A 445 25.13 -1.14 5.72
N ALA A 446 26.31 -0.67 6.11
CA ALA A 446 26.66 0.75 6.08
C ALA A 446 26.54 1.36 4.67
N TYR A 447 26.97 0.63 3.62
CA TYR A 447 26.84 1.08 2.23
C TYR A 447 25.37 1.31 1.83
N TYR A 448 24.45 0.40 2.17
CA TYR A 448 23.03 0.56 1.86
C TYR A 448 22.40 1.73 2.62
N VAL A 449 22.80 1.95 3.87
CA VAL A 449 22.36 3.08 4.70
C VAL A 449 22.82 4.40 4.09
N ASP A 450 24.13 4.55 3.84
CA ASP A 450 24.72 5.76 3.27
C ASP A 450 24.16 6.06 1.88
N ARG A 451 23.99 5.03 1.04
CA ARG A 451 23.45 5.18 -0.31
C ARG A 451 21.95 5.48 -0.30
N GLY A 452 21.17 4.89 0.62
CA GLY A 452 19.75 5.20 0.80
C GLY A 452 19.54 6.66 1.20
N ILE A 453 20.31 7.16 2.16
CA ILE A 453 20.28 8.59 2.59
C ILE A 453 20.65 9.50 1.42
N ALA A 454 21.71 9.17 0.68
CA ALA A 454 22.13 9.92 -0.52
C ALA A 454 21.14 9.83 -1.71
N LEU A 455 20.05 9.08 -1.58
CA LEU A 455 18.94 8.96 -2.52
C LEU A 455 17.60 9.46 -1.94
N GLY A 456 17.61 10.13 -0.78
CA GLY A 456 16.41 10.72 -0.16
C GLY A 456 15.52 9.72 0.60
N LEU A 457 16.02 8.51 0.91
CA LEU A 457 15.29 7.52 1.69
C LEU A 457 15.61 7.60 3.18
N SER A 458 14.65 7.18 4.00
CA SER A 458 14.85 6.89 5.43
C SER A 458 15.22 5.41 5.60
N PRO A 459 16.49 5.04 5.83
CA PRO A 459 16.86 3.65 6.08
C PRO A 459 16.46 3.19 7.49
N ILE A 460 16.04 1.94 7.60
CA ILE A 460 15.75 1.23 8.85
C ILE A 460 16.42 -0.13 8.77
N LEU A 461 17.29 -0.43 9.74
CA LEU A 461 17.91 -1.76 9.86
C LEU A 461 16.97 -2.71 10.60
N VAL A 462 16.93 -3.96 10.15
CA VAL A 462 16.12 -5.03 10.76
C VAL A 462 17.05 -6.19 11.11
N THR A 463 16.95 -6.72 12.33
CA THR A 463 17.76 -7.87 12.77
C THR A 463 17.14 -9.21 12.31
N THR A 464 17.98 -10.19 11.97
CA THR A 464 17.55 -11.47 11.38
C THR A 464 16.68 -12.31 12.34
N PRO A 465 15.45 -12.71 11.94
CA PRO A 465 14.54 -13.48 12.80
C PRO A 465 15.09 -14.87 13.12
N VAL A 466 14.89 -15.39 14.34
CA VAL A 466 15.33 -16.75 14.69
C VAL A 466 14.62 -17.83 13.86
N GLY A 467 15.24 -19.00 13.75
CA GLY A 467 14.64 -20.19 13.15
C GLY A 467 14.03 -21.12 14.21
N ARG A 468 13.19 -22.08 13.81
CA ARG A 468 12.62 -23.11 14.71
C ARG A 468 13.65 -24.14 15.18
N ILE A 469 14.52 -23.71 16.09
CA ILE A 469 15.55 -24.52 16.72
C ILE A 469 15.31 -24.43 18.22
N LYS A 470 15.19 -25.58 18.88
CA LYS A 470 15.15 -25.67 20.34
C LYS A 470 16.45 -26.25 20.89
N ASN A 471 16.80 -25.81 22.09
CA ASN A 471 17.86 -26.36 22.91
C ASN A 471 17.42 -27.72 23.50
N ALA A 472 18.34 -28.44 24.14
CA ALA A 472 18.05 -29.74 24.77
C ALA A 472 17.07 -29.67 25.96
N ASP A 473 16.85 -28.48 26.52
CA ASP A 473 15.87 -28.19 27.58
C ASP A 473 14.49 -27.76 27.04
N GLY A 474 14.30 -27.78 25.71
CA GLY A 474 13.07 -27.34 25.05
C GLY A 474 12.94 -25.82 24.86
N SER A 475 13.87 -25.01 25.36
CA SER A 475 13.86 -23.56 25.15
C SER A 475 14.19 -23.20 23.69
N GLN A 476 13.62 -22.11 23.17
CA GLN A 476 13.94 -21.60 21.83
C GLN A 476 15.39 -21.11 21.76
N ALA A 477 16.17 -21.67 20.83
CA ALA A 477 17.58 -21.39 20.67
C ALA A 477 17.83 -20.14 19.81
N ASP A 478 18.88 -19.38 20.13
CA ASP A 478 19.47 -18.42 19.19
C ASP A 478 20.32 -19.18 18.15
N GLY A 479 19.68 -19.52 17.04
CA GLY A 479 20.33 -20.12 15.87
C GLY A 479 20.98 -19.14 14.90
N ARG A 480 21.14 -17.84 15.24
CA ARG A 480 21.61 -16.78 14.34
C ARG A 480 22.97 -16.20 14.72
N GLY A 481 23.40 -16.38 15.97
CA GLY A 481 24.73 -16.02 16.42
C GLY A 481 25.03 -14.52 16.31
N VAL A 482 26.15 -14.16 15.69
CA VAL A 482 26.72 -12.80 15.83
C VAL A 482 26.11 -11.73 14.93
N TYR A 483 25.46 -12.10 13.82
CA TYR A 483 25.00 -11.12 12.82
C TYR A 483 23.91 -10.15 13.33
N PRO A 484 22.88 -10.57 14.11
CA PRO A 484 21.97 -9.65 14.78
C PRO A 484 22.69 -8.62 15.66
N GLY A 485 23.79 -9.01 16.31
CA GLY A 485 24.66 -8.09 17.06
C GLY A 485 25.34 -7.07 16.15
N TYR A 486 25.92 -7.50 15.03
CA TYR A 486 26.57 -6.60 14.09
C TYR A 486 25.60 -5.62 13.41
N THR A 487 24.34 -6.03 13.18
CA THR A 487 23.27 -5.15 12.70
C THR A 487 22.92 -4.06 13.73
N ARG A 488 22.86 -4.41 15.04
CA ARG A 488 22.69 -3.43 16.13
C ARG A 488 23.86 -2.43 16.19
N GLU A 489 25.10 -2.91 16.03
CA GLU A 489 26.28 -2.04 15.97
C GLU A 489 26.18 -1.01 14.83
N VAL A 490 25.83 -1.42 13.61
CA VAL A 490 25.74 -0.48 12.47
C VAL A 490 24.60 0.53 12.65
N ALA A 491 23.45 0.13 13.22
CA ALA A 491 22.36 1.06 13.49
C ALA A 491 22.78 2.17 14.48
N ASN A 492 23.50 1.80 15.55
CA ASN A 492 24.06 2.74 16.51
C ASN A 492 25.15 3.62 15.88
N GLU A 493 26.10 3.04 15.13
CA GLU A 493 27.20 3.75 14.47
C GLU A 493 26.74 4.72 13.38
N LYS A 494 25.58 4.46 12.77
CA LYS A 494 24.94 5.33 11.77
C LYS A 494 23.86 6.25 12.36
N ASN A 495 23.50 6.08 13.63
CA ASN A 495 22.39 6.78 14.30
C ASN A 495 21.06 6.69 13.52
N ILE A 496 20.67 5.47 13.12
CA ILE A 496 19.42 5.21 12.37
C ILE A 496 18.47 4.26 13.12
N PRO A 497 17.16 4.25 12.81
CA PRO A 497 16.21 3.36 13.46
C PRO A 497 16.53 1.87 13.24
N LEU A 498 16.29 1.08 14.29
CA LEU A 498 16.46 -0.37 14.32
C LEU A 498 15.16 -1.07 14.70
N ILE A 499 14.73 -2.03 13.90
CA ILE A 499 13.68 -3.01 14.25
C ILE A 499 14.37 -4.30 14.71
N ASP A 500 14.35 -4.57 16.02
CA ASP A 500 14.97 -5.78 16.59
C ASP A 500 14.07 -7.02 16.49
N LEU A 501 13.71 -7.38 15.25
CA LEU A 501 12.88 -8.54 14.94
C LEU A 501 13.50 -9.85 15.46
N HIS A 502 14.83 -9.96 15.52
CA HIS A 502 15.52 -11.06 16.19
C HIS A 502 15.09 -11.20 17.66
N LYS A 503 15.17 -10.12 18.44
CA LYS A 503 14.77 -10.13 19.87
C LYS A 503 13.28 -10.48 20.04
N LYS A 504 12.42 -9.91 19.19
CA LYS A 504 10.97 -10.21 19.19
C LYS A 504 10.70 -11.68 18.85
N THR A 505 11.25 -12.20 17.76
CA THR A 505 11.07 -13.61 17.35
C THR A 505 11.64 -14.59 18.37
N LEU A 506 12.81 -14.32 18.97
CA LEU A 506 13.36 -15.12 20.07
C LEU A 506 12.43 -15.17 21.29
N HIS A 507 11.81 -14.03 21.66
CA HIS A 507 10.89 -13.96 22.79
C HIS A 507 9.51 -14.59 22.50
N GLU A 508 8.94 -14.38 21.32
CA GLU A 508 7.59 -14.87 20.98
C GLU A 508 7.61 -16.36 20.63
N PHE A 509 8.57 -16.84 19.82
CA PHE A 509 8.66 -18.27 19.48
C PHE A 509 9.07 -19.14 20.67
N ALA A 510 9.66 -18.59 21.73
CA ALA A 510 9.84 -19.28 23.01
C ALA A 510 8.53 -19.67 23.70
N LYS A 511 7.40 -19.05 23.33
CA LYS A 511 6.06 -19.33 23.87
C LYS A 511 5.30 -20.40 23.07
N TYR A 512 5.80 -20.77 21.90
CA TYR A 512 5.10 -21.64 20.95
C TYR A 512 5.37 -23.13 21.26
N SER A 513 4.32 -23.94 21.19
CA SER A 513 4.44 -25.40 21.11
C SER A 513 5.19 -25.82 19.83
N ASP A 514 5.69 -27.06 19.79
CA ASP A 514 6.37 -27.57 18.60
C ASP A 514 5.45 -27.62 17.38
N GLN A 515 4.15 -27.86 17.59
CA GLN A 515 3.16 -27.78 16.51
C GLN A 515 2.96 -26.34 16.02
N GLU A 516 2.92 -25.33 16.89
CA GLU A 516 2.80 -23.93 16.44
C GLU A 516 4.07 -23.43 15.72
N LEU A 517 5.26 -23.89 16.14
CA LEU A 517 6.49 -23.67 15.39
C LEU A 517 6.48 -24.40 14.04
N GLN A 518 5.89 -25.59 13.98
CA GLN A 518 5.70 -26.33 12.73
C GLN A 518 4.63 -25.69 11.82
N ASP A 519 3.60 -25.07 12.37
CA ASP A 519 2.61 -24.31 11.63
C ASP A 519 3.15 -22.97 11.09
N ALA A 520 4.16 -22.39 11.76
CA ALA A 520 4.79 -21.13 11.34
C ALA A 520 5.91 -21.35 10.29
N PHE A 521 6.80 -22.31 10.54
CA PHE A 521 7.94 -22.65 9.66
C PHE A 521 7.65 -23.81 8.69
N GLY A 522 6.43 -24.35 8.71
CA GLY A 522 5.96 -25.40 7.82
C GLY A 522 6.34 -26.82 8.20
N ALA A 523 5.79 -27.81 7.50
CA ALA A 523 6.25 -29.20 7.61
C ALA A 523 7.43 -29.52 6.66
N CYS A 524 7.90 -28.52 5.90
CA CYS A 524 8.79 -28.67 4.77
C CYS A 524 10.10 -29.44 5.06
N THR A 525 10.36 -30.46 4.25
CA THR A 525 11.59 -31.26 4.24
C THR A 525 12.30 -31.18 2.88
N LYS A 526 13.63 -31.32 2.88
CA LYS A 526 14.38 -31.61 1.64
C LYS A 526 14.02 -33.02 1.16
N ILE A 527 13.47 -33.15 -0.04
CA ILE A 527 13.05 -34.44 -0.62
C ILE A 527 14.23 -35.42 -0.73
N SER A 528 15.45 -34.90 -0.99
CA SER A 528 16.66 -35.72 -1.13
C SER A 528 17.27 -36.23 0.19
N THR A 529 16.86 -35.72 1.35
CA THR A 529 17.51 -36.10 2.64
C THR A 529 16.55 -36.21 3.83
N GLY A 530 15.23 -36.02 3.65
CA GLY A 530 14.24 -35.93 4.72
C GLY A 530 14.42 -34.76 5.70
N ALA A 531 15.46 -33.92 5.52
CA ALA A 531 15.84 -32.93 6.52
C ALA A 531 14.85 -31.76 6.56
N ILE A 532 14.25 -31.56 7.73
CA ILE A 532 13.31 -30.48 8.05
C ILE A 532 14.02 -29.12 7.92
N ASP A 533 13.43 -28.18 7.18
CA ASP A 533 13.91 -26.80 7.15
C ASP A 533 13.57 -26.06 8.44
N LYS A 534 14.49 -25.23 8.92
CA LYS A 534 14.35 -24.47 10.16
C LYS A 534 14.45 -22.95 9.97
N VAL A 535 14.59 -22.47 8.73
CA VAL A 535 14.92 -21.05 8.44
C VAL A 535 13.83 -20.29 7.68
N HIS A 536 13.17 -20.89 6.70
CA HIS A 536 12.12 -20.20 5.92
C HIS A 536 10.74 -20.38 6.56
N PHE A 537 9.80 -19.49 6.22
CA PHE A 537 8.44 -19.54 6.72
C PHE A 537 7.48 -20.15 5.70
N GLU A 538 6.44 -20.83 6.20
CA GLU A 538 5.21 -21.05 5.43
C GLU A 538 4.30 -19.79 5.53
N PRO A 539 3.22 -19.69 4.73
CA PRO A 539 2.43 -18.45 4.61
C PRO A 539 1.68 -18.02 5.89
N ARG A 540 1.72 -18.81 6.97
CA ARG A 540 1.27 -18.40 8.31
C ARG A 540 2.39 -17.68 9.09
N GLY A 541 3.57 -18.29 9.21
CA GLY A 541 4.70 -17.69 9.93
C GLY A 541 5.19 -16.41 9.28
N SER A 542 5.22 -16.35 7.95
CA SER A 542 5.60 -15.16 7.18
C SER A 542 4.75 -13.93 7.56
N LYS A 543 3.44 -14.13 7.69
CA LYS A 543 2.48 -13.10 8.11
C LYS A 543 2.64 -12.69 9.57
N ILE A 544 2.82 -13.66 10.47
CA ILE A 544 3.07 -13.38 11.90
C ILE A 544 4.32 -12.49 12.06
N VAL A 545 5.40 -12.83 11.36
CA VAL A 545 6.67 -12.08 11.39
C VAL A 545 6.52 -10.71 10.73
N ALA A 546 5.75 -10.57 9.65
CA ALA A 546 5.41 -9.28 9.06
C ALA A 546 4.53 -8.41 9.99
N GLY A 547 3.61 -9.02 10.75
CA GLY A 547 2.84 -8.35 11.80
C GLY A 547 3.73 -7.83 12.93
N TRP A 548 4.81 -8.54 13.27
CA TRP A 548 5.82 -8.08 14.22
C TRP A 548 6.72 -6.97 13.67
N ILE A 549 7.03 -6.94 12.35
CA ILE A 549 7.66 -5.77 11.72
C ILE A 549 6.77 -4.54 11.91
N LYS A 550 5.45 -4.65 11.73
CA LYS A 550 4.50 -3.58 12.01
C LYS A 550 4.51 -3.17 13.49
N GLU A 551 4.37 -4.13 14.41
CA GLU A 551 4.36 -3.87 15.87
C GLU A 551 5.59 -3.06 16.29
N LEU A 552 6.79 -3.54 15.93
CA LEU A 552 8.06 -2.89 16.25
C LEU A 552 8.24 -1.55 15.51
N SER A 553 7.71 -1.39 14.30
CA SER A 553 7.71 -0.09 13.61
C SER A 553 6.94 0.98 14.37
N CYS A 554 5.89 0.57 15.09
CA CYS A 554 5.07 1.42 15.94
C CYS A 554 5.69 1.66 17.33
N GLU A 555 6.78 0.97 17.68
CA GLU A 555 7.63 1.30 18.83
C GLU A 555 8.65 2.41 18.49
N LEU A 556 9.18 2.44 17.26
CA LEU A 556 10.19 3.43 16.81
C LEU A 556 9.84 4.89 17.13
N SER A 557 10.84 5.70 17.46
CA SER A 557 10.63 7.09 17.90
C SER A 557 10.02 8.01 16.82
N ASN A 558 10.39 7.83 15.55
CA ASN A 558 9.94 8.69 14.45
C ASN A 558 8.60 8.29 13.81
N LYS A 559 8.04 7.12 14.17
CA LYS A 559 6.78 6.52 13.66
C LYS A 559 6.61 6.37 12.13
N LEU A 560 7.53 6.87 11.32
CA LEU A 560 7.44 6.96 9.85
C LEU A 560 7.02 5.66 9.14
N LEU A 561 7.48 4.49 9.61
CA LEU A 561 7.06 3.20 9.05
C LEU A 561 5.71 2.73 9.59
N CYS A 562 5.38 3.03 10.86
CA CYS A 562 4.08 2.74 11.46
C CYS A 562 2.93 3.44 10.70
N GLU A 563 3.18 4.68 10.26
CA GLU A 563 2.23 5.51 9.51
C GLU A 563 1.93 4.98 8.10
N GLN A 564 2.69 3.99 7.61
CA GLN A 564 2.37 3.25 6.36
C GLN A 564 1.36 2.12 6.57
N PHE A 565 1.04 1.76 7.82
CA PHE A 565 0.22 0.61 8.18
C PHE A 565 -1.18 1.01 8.66
N SER A 566 -2.20 0.21 8.31
CA SER A 566 -3.59 0.50 8.70
C SER A 566 -3.76 0.55 10.22
N THR A 567 -4.39 1.60 10.75
CA THR A 567 -4.69 1.71 12.20
C THR A 567 -5.72 0.68 12.65
N THR A 568 -6.63 0.27 11.75
CA THR A 568 -7.53 -0.87 11.95
C THR A 568 -6.90 -2.14 11.39
N VAL A 569 -6.23 -2.92 12.26
CA VAL A 569 -6.00 -4.35 11.98
C VAL A 569 -7.27 -5.08 12.34
N ASP A 570 -8.07 -5.38 11.33
CA ASP A 570 -9.07 -6.43 11.43
C ASP A 570 -8.37 -7.76 11.76
N LYS A 571 -8.88 -8.43 12.80
CA LYS A 571 -8.45 -9.75 13.29
C LYS A 571 -9.64 -10.71 13.43
N VAL A 572 -10.84 -10.29 13.02
CA VAL A 572 -12.04 -11.10 13.12
C VAL A 572 -11.98 -12.11 11.99
N ILE A 573 -12.42 -13.35 12.25
CA ILE A 573 -12.49 -14.37 11.22
C ILE A 573 -13.87 -14.33 10.56
N PRO A 574 -13.96 -14.35 9.22
CA PRO A 574 -15.26 -14.34 8.56
C PRO A 574 -16.09 -15.57 8.93
N THR A 575 -17.40 -15.39 8.93
CA THR A 575 -18.36 -16.47 9.13
C THR A 575 -18.81 -17.06 7.79
N ILE A 576 -18.93 -18.38 7.70
CA ILE A 576 -19.53 -19.08 6.55
C ILE A 576 -20.83 -19.74 7.01
N SER A 577 -21.87 -19.68 6.19
CA SER A 577 -23.15 -20.38 6.40
C SER A 577 -23.52 -21.15 5.14
N LEU A 578 -23.90 -22.42 5.28
CA LEU A 578 -24.34 -23.22 4.13
C LEU A 578 -25.71 -22.77 3.65
N LYS A 579 -25.92 -22.83 2.33
CA LYS A 579 -27.27 -22.78 1.75
C LYS A 579 -27.82 -24.20 1.75
N GLY A 580 -28.89 -24.44 2.50
CA GLY A 580 -29.44 -25.79 2.74
C GLY A 580 -28.62 -26.62 3.73
N GLN A 581 -28.95 -27.91 3.83
CA GLN A 581 -28.47 -28.82 4.87
C GLN A 581 -26.94 -29.08 4.84
N SER A 582 -26.36 -29.28 6.02
CA SER A 582 -24.94 -29.64 6.24
C SER A 582 -24.62 -31.10 5.96
N LYS A 583 -25.57 -32.01 6.20
CA LYS A 583 -25.54 -33.41 5.77
C LYS A 583 -26.67 -33.61 4.75
N ILE A 584 -26.34 -34.11 3.56
CA ILE A 584 -27.31 -34.44 2.51
C ILE A 584 -27.14 -35.91 2.16
N THR A 585 -28.24 -36.66 2.18
CA THR A 585 -28.28 -38.06 1.78
C THR A 585 -28.89 -38.18 0.39
N ILE A 586 -28.23 -38.88 -0.52
CA ILE A 586 -28.69 -39.11 -1.90
C ILE A 586 -28.45 -40.57 -2.31
N ASN A 587 -29.30 -41.09 -3.20
CA ASN A 587 -29.12 -42.44 -3.72
C ASN A 587 -27.99 -42.47 -4.76
N GLN A 588 -27.26 -43.59 -4.82
CA GLN A 588 -26.27 -43.83 -5.87
C GLN A 588 -26.92 -43.72 -7.27
N GLY A 589 -26.23 -43.03 -8.19
CA GLY A 589 -26.72 -42.68 -9.52
C GLY A 589 -27.57 -41.39 -9.58
N ALA A 590 -28.00 -40.83 -8.45
CA ALA A 590 -28.77 -39.59 -8.44
C ALA A 590 -27.95 -38.38 -8.91
N SER A 591 -28.62 -37.39 -9.51
CA SER A 591 -28.01 -36.10 -9.84
C SER A 591 -27.84 -35.23 -8.59
N TYR A 592 -26.61 -34.81 -8.29
CA TYR A 592 -26.34 -33.88 -7.19
C TYR A 592 -25.83 -32.53 -7.71
N THR A 593 -26.43 -31.44 -7.23
CA THR A 593 -25.94 -30.07 -7.43
C THR A 593 -25.89 -29.38 -6.07
N ASP A 594 -24.69 -28.94 -5.69
CA ASP A 594 -24.45 -28.27 -4.41
C ASP A 594 -24.99 -26.84 -4.41
N GLN A 595 -25.84 -26.52 -3.42
CA GLN A 595 -26.47 -25.21 -3.25
C GLN A 595 -25.49 -24.10 -2.81
N GLY A 596 -24.25 -24.45 -2.45
CA GLY A 596 -23.20 -23.50 -2.06
C GLY A 596 -23.35 -22.96 -0.64
N ALA A 597 -22.81 -21.77 -0.41
CA ALA A 597 -22.75 -21.10 0.88
C ALA A 597 -22.91 -19.58 0.73
N THR A 598 -23.04 -18.89 1.86
CA THR A 598 -22.82 -17.45 2.02
C THR A 598 -21.67 -17.22 3.00
N ALA A 599 -21.04 -16.06 2.93
CA ALA A 599 -20.02 -15.64 3.88
C ALA A 599 -20.21 -14.18 4.26
N LYS A 600 -20.05 -13.88 5.55
CA LYS A 600 -20.11 -12.52 6.08
C LYS A 600 -18.97 -12.26 7.05
N ASP A 601 -18.37 -11.09 6.89
CA ASP A 601 -17.37 -10.46 7.74
C ASP A 601 -17.98 -9.20 8.41
N ASP A 602 -17.38 -8.68 9.50
CA ASP A 602 -17.85 -7.46 10.15
C ASP A 602 -17.25 -6.17 9.56
N VAL A 603 -16.08 -6.23 8.92
CA VAL A 603 -15.44 -5.09 8.24
C VAL A 603 -15.69 -5.14 6.73
N ASP A 604 -15.51 -6.30 6.11
CA ASP A 604 -15.66 -6.52 4.66
C ASP A 604 -17.12 -6.76 4.24
N GLY A 605 -18.02 -7.00 5.19
CA GLY A 605 -19.44 -7.22 4.94
C GLY A 605 -19.71 -8.54 4.21
N ASN A 606 -20.40 -8.51 3.06
CA ASN A 606 -20.78 -9.74 2.34
C ASN A 606 -19.70 -10.18 1.35
N ILE A 607 -18.91 -11.18 1.76
CA ILE A 607 -17.81 -11.74 0.96
C ILE A 607 -18.17 -13.09 0.31
N SER A 608 -19.46 -13.38 0.11
CA SER A 608 -19.94 -14.66 -0.46
C SER A 608 -19.36 -15.01 -1.84
N ASN A 609 -18.89 -14.02 -2.60
CA ASN A 609 -18.22 -14.21 -3.89
C ASN A 609 -16.74 -14.65 -3.77
N ARG A 610 -16.12 -14.55 -2.58
CA ARG A 610 -14.75 -14.99 -2.29
C ARG A 610 -14.67 -16.45 -1.83
N ILE A 611 -15.80 -17.15 -1.73
CA ILE A 611 -15.85 -18.53 -1.21
C ILE A 611 -15.23 -19.51 -2.20
N VAL A 612 -14.14 -20.16 -1.78
CA VAL A 612 -13.52 -21.28 -2.48
C VAL A 612 -14.15 -22.58 -1.98
N LYS A 613 -14.92 -23.25 -2.86
CA LYS A 613 -15.38 -24.63 -2.65
C LYS A 613 -14.33 -25.61 -3.16
N SER A 614 -14.03 -26.64 -2.37
CA SER A 614 -13.18 -27.77 -2.79
C SER A 614 -13.77 -29.13 -2.38
N GLY A 615 -13.26 -30.19 -3.01
CA GLY A 615 -13.89 -31.52 -3.00
C GLY A 615 -14.90 -31.70 -4.13
N ALA A 616 -15.24 -32.95 -4.41
CA ALA A 616 -16.23 -33.34 -5.40
C ALA A 616 -17.08 -34.50 -4.86
N VAL A 617 -18.30 -34.69 -5.39
CA VAL A 617 -19.19 -35.81 -5.07
C VAL A 617 -19.25 -36.71 -6.29
N ASN A 618 -18.84 -37.97 -6.17
CA ASN A 618 -19.03 -38.97 -7.23
C ASN A 618 -20.31 -39.76 -6.94
N THR A 619 -21.45 -39.30 -7.46
CA THR A 619 -22.74 -39.97 -7.18
C THR A 619 -22.85 -41.38 -7.76
N ALA A 620 -21.95 -41.78 -8.67
CA ALA A 620 -21.91 -43.14 -9.22
C ALA A 620 -21.26 -44.17 -8.28
N VAL A 621 -20.68 -43.76 -7.14
CA VAL A 621 -20.04 -44.66 -6.15
C VAL A 621 -20.56 -44.32 -4.76
N ALA A 622 -21.12 -45.29 -4.05
CA ALA A 622 -21.59 -45.12 -2.68
C ALA A 622 -20.45 -44.78 -1.70
N GLY A 623 -20.73 -43.89 -0.75
CA GLY A 623 -19.75 -43.37 0.21
C GLY A 623 -20.00 -41.92 0.61
N ASP A 624 -19.16 -41.43 1.53
CA ASP A 624 -19.28 -40.11 2.15
C ASP A 624 -18.35 -39.07 1.50
N TYR A 625 -18.93 -38.08 0.82
CA TYR A 625 -18.18 -37.05 0.10
C TYR A 625 -18.19 -35.72 0.87
N LYS A 626 -17.01 -35.23 1.26
CA LYS A 626 -16.84 -34.00 2.03
C LYS A 626 -16.49 -32.81 1.13
N LEU A 627 -17.49 -31.98 0.82
CA LEU A 627 -17.28 -30.65 0.23
C LEU A 627 -16.82 -29.68 1.32
N ARG A 628 -15.83 -28.85 1.03
CA ARG A 628 -15.25 -27.86 1.96
C ARG A 628 -15.45 -26.45 1.42
N PHE A 629 -15.91 -25.54 2.26
CA PHE A 629 -16.07 -24.12 1.96
C PHE A 629 -15.05 -23.33 2.77
N ASN A 630 -14.20 -22.58 2.08
CA ASN A 630 -13.20 -21.69 2.67
C ASN A 630 -13.43 -20.27 2.16
N VAL A 631 -13.21 -19.26 3.01
CA VAL A 631 -13.24 -17.86 2.59
C VAL A 631 -12.18 -17.08 3.37
N ARG A 632 -11.79 -15.93 2.81
CA ARG A 632 -11.02 -14.88 3.47
C ARG A 632 -11.61 -13.52 3.09
N ASP A 633 -11.65 -12.65 4.08
CA ASP A 633 -11.68 -11.19 4.00
C ASP A 633 -10.43 -10.64 3.28
N SER A 634 -10.33 -9.31 3.21
CA SER A 634 -9.24 -8.55 2.60
C SER A 634 -7.98 -8.47 3.48
N SER A 635 -8.14 -8.52 4.80
CA SER A 635 -7.06 -8.66 5.79
C SER A 635 -6.41 -10.05 5.77
N LEU A 636 -7.04 -10.98 5.06
CA LEU A 636 -6.69 -12.38 4.88
C LEU A 636 -6.84 -13.24 6.15
N ASN A 637 -7.69 -12.84 7.10
CA ASN A 637 -8.13 -13.71 8.19
C ASN A 637 -8.82 -14.96 7.57
N LYS A 638 -8.81 -16.10 8.29
CA LYS A 638 -9.35 -17.36 7.76
C LYS A 638 -10.60 -17.76 8.52
N ALA A 639 -11.72 -17.80 7.82
CA ALA A 639 -12.92 -18.44 8.32
C ALA A 639 -12.67 -19.90 8.74
N LEU A 640 -13.39 -20.34 9.78
CA LEU A 640 -13.51 -21.76 10.09
C LEU A 640 -14.06 -22.48 8.85
N THR A 641 -13.45 -23.62 8.52
CA THR A 641 -13.74 -24.34 7.28
C THR A 641 -15.02 -25.14 7.44
N VAL A 642 -16.12 -24.61 6.93
CA VAL A 642 -17.41 -25.29 6.98
C VAL A 642 -17.46 -26.39 5.92
N THR A 643 -17.87 -27.59 6.33
CA THR A 643 -18.04 -28.75 5.46
C THR A 643 -19.51 -29.02 5.17
N ARG A 644 -19.80 -29.50 3.96
CA ARG A 644 -21.03 -30.23 3.66
C ARG A 644 -20.67 -31.70 3.42
N LEU A 645 -21.31 -32.60 4.16
CA LEU A 645 -21.23 -34.04 3.95
C LEU A 645 -22.34 -34.45 2.96
N VAL A 646 -21.97 -35.16 1.90
CA VAL A 646 -22.91 -35.73 0.94
C VAL A 646 -22.74 -37.25 0.96
N SER A 647 -23.65 -37.91 1.67
CA SER A 647 -23.69 -39.37 1.81
C SER A 647 -24.40 -39.95 0.60
N VAL A 648 -23.62 -40.49 -0.34
CA VAL A 648 -24.17 -41.26 -1.47
C VAL A 648 -24.46 -42.66 -0.91
N ILE A 649 -25.71 -42.91 -0.55
CA ILE A 649 -26.14 -44.20 -0.02
C ILE A 649 -26.54 -45.14 -1.16
N ASP A 650 -26.08 -46.38 -1.07
CA ASP A 650 -26.59 -47.44 -1.92
C ASP A 650 -27.93 -47.92 -1.33
N GLN A 651 -29.01 -47.59 -2.04
CA GLN A 651 -30.39 -48.00 -1.73
C GLN A 651 -30.89 -49.16 -2.60
N SER A 652 -30.03 -49.84 -3.38
CA SER A 652 -30.47 -51.14 -3.89
C SER A 652 -30.73 -52.06 -2.70
N THR A 653 -31.92 -52.65 -2.66
CA THR A 653 -32.34 -53.62 -1.64
C THR A 653 -31.32 -54.74 -1.52
N GLU A 654 -30.90 -55.05 -0.30
CA GLU A 654 -30.12 -56.26 -0.03
C GLU A 654 -31.04 -57.46 -0.20
N THR A 655 -30.87 -58.20 -1.30
CA THR A 655 -31.57 -59.48 -1.49
C THR A 655 -30.72 -60.56 -0.85
N VAL A 656 -31.15 -61.03 0.32
CA VAL A 656 -30.66 -62.24 0.96
C VAL A 656 -31.45 -63.41 0.40
N VAL A 657 -30.77 -64.44 -0.08
CA VAL A 657 -31.32 -65.76 -0.38
C VAL A 657 -30.89 -66.69 0.73
N VAL A 658 -31.86 -67.28 1.43
CA VAL A 658 -31.62 -68.40 2.35
C VAL A 658 -31.53 -69.67 1.52
N HIS A 659 -30.51 -70.48 1.77
CA HIS A 659 -30.31 -71.77 1.12
C HIS A 659 -30.51 -72.94 2.10
N GLU A 660 -30.06 -72.77 3.34
CA GLU A 660 -30.22 -73.75 4.42
C GLU A 660 -30.31 -73.01 5.76
N ASP A 661 -31.42 -73.15 6.47
CA ASP A 661 -31.69 -72.60 7.80
C ASP A 661 -32.22 -73.66 8.79
N ALA A 662 -32.27 -74.93 8.38
CA ALA A 662 -32.78 -76.09 9.12
C ALA A 662 -34.21 -75.98 9.71
N GLU A 663 -34.91 -74.84 9.64
CA GLU A 663 -36.24 -74.69 10.23
C GLU A 663 -37.31 -75.43 9.41
N ASP A 664 -37.05 -75.67 8.12
CA ASP A 664 -37.82 -76.55 7.23
C ASP A 664 -37.89 -78.02 7.69
N SER A 665 -37.12 -78.36 8.74
CA SER A 665 -37.12 -79.63 9.46
C SER A 665 -36.64 -80.85 8.66
N ASN A 666 -35.97 -80.67 7.52
CA ASN A 666 -35.41 -81.76 6.72
C ASN A 666 -33.90 -81.57 6.41
N THR A 667 -33.36 -82.29 5.42
CA THR A 667 -31.94 -82.24 5.03
C THR A 667 -31.78 -82.29 3.50
N ASN A 668 -32.67 -81.63 2.77
CA ASN A 668 -32.63 -81.55 1.31
C ASN A 668 -31.39 -80.76 0.84
N GLY A 669 -31.02 -80.88 -0.44
CA GLY A 669 -29.79 -80.29 -1.00
C GLY A 669 -28.49 -80.96 -0.54
N TRP A 670 -28.46 -81.56 0.67
CA TRP A 670 -27.29 -82.24 1.23
C TRP A 670 -27.09 -83.67 0.71
N SER A 671 -25.81 -84.04 0.54
CA SER A 671 -25.35 -85.37 0.18
C SER A 671 -23.98 -85.67 0.79
N THR A 672 -23.58 -86.95 0.91
CA THR A 672 -22.26 -87.34 1.41
C THR A 672 -21.28 -87.70 0.29
N TYR A 673 -20.00 -87.40 0.46
CA TYR A 673 -18.94 -87.72 -0.50
C TYR A 673 -17.58 -87.95 0.19
N GLY A 674 -16.65 -88.61 -0.50
CA GLY A 674 -15.33 -88.97 0.05
C GLY A 674 -15.33 -90.34 0.73
N THR A 675 -14.66 -90.46 1.87
CA THR A 675 -14.74 -91.67 2.72
C THR A 675 -15.86 -91.46 3.73
N THR A 676 -16.86 -92.34 3.73
CA THR A 676 -18.16 -92.12 4.38
C THR A 676 -18.42 -93.05 5.57
N ALA A 677 -17.37 -93.49 6.27
CA ALA A 677 -17.51 -94.47 7.35
C ALA A 677 -18.32 -93.90 8.53
N GLY A 678 -19.54 -94.40 8.72
CA GLY A 678 -20.48 -93.89 9.71
C GLY A 678 -21.01 -92.48 9.40
N SER A 679 -20.90 -92.00 8.15
CA SER A 679 -21.38 -90.66 7.81
C SER A 679 -22.89 -90.55 7.82
N SER A 680 -23.41 -89.51 8.48
CA SER A 680 -24.83 -89.19 8.56
C SER A 680 -25.06 -87.68 8.51
N ILE A 681 -26.26 -87.32 8.07
CA ILE A 681 -26.76 -85.95 8.03
C ILE A 681 -28.12 -85.98 8.73
N SER A 682 -28.35 -85.07 9.66
CA SER A 682 -29.58 -85.04 10.46
C SER A 682 -29.91 -83.64 10.94
N ASN A 683 -31.16 -83.24 10.78
CA ASN A 683 -31.68 -81.96 11.26
C ASN A 683 -32.24 -82.14 12.69
N VAL A 684 -31.73 -81.36 13.65
CA VAL A 684 -32.09 -81.45 15.08
C VAL A 684 -32.33 -80.07 15.69
N LEU A 685 -33.05 -79.98 16.80
CA LEU A 685 -33.09 -78.78 17.64
C LEU A 685 -31.79 -78.68 18.46
N ASP A 686 -31.18 -77.49 18.54
CA ASP A 686 -30.02 -77.20 19.39
C ASP A 686 -30.40 -76.26 20.54
N ASP A 687 -30.50 -76.79 21.76
CA ASP A 687 -30.84 -76.02 22.96
C ASP A 687 -29.90 -74.84 23.24
N ASN A 688 -28.65 -74.87 22.72
CA ASN A 688 -27.71 -73.76 22.88
C ASN A 688 -27.90 -72.64 21.86
N LYS A 689 -28.47 -72.96 20.68
CA LYS A 689 -28.81 -71.97 19.65
C LYS A 689 -30.27 -71.49 19.76
N GLN A 690 -31.14 -72.30 20.38
CA GLN A 690 -32.61 -72.14 20.36
C GLN A 690 -33.21 -72.15 18.94
N SER A 691 -32.54 -72.86 18.01
CA SER A 691 -32.96 -73.06 16.61
C SER A 691 -32.75 -74.51 16.19
N ARG A 692 -33.35 -74.91 15.07
CA ARG A 692 -32.98 -76.15 14.36
C ARG A 692 -31.65 -75.98 13.65
N VAL A 693 -30.89 -77.06 13.47
CA VAL A 693 -29.54 -77.04 12.88
C VAL A 693 -29.25 -78.33 12.11
N ILE A 694 -28.41 -78.26 11.08
CA ILE A 694 -27.91 -79.44 10.36
C ILE A 694 -26.68 -80.00 11.08
N VAL A 695 -26.81 -81.24 11.57
CA VAL A 695 -25.67 -82.00 12.11
C VAL A 695 -25.02 -82.80 10.99
N LEU A 696 -23.72 -82.60 10.80
CA LEU A 696 -22.87 -83.33 9.88
C LEU A 696 -21.96 -84.29 10.68
N SER A 697 -22.21 -85.59 10.60
CA SER A 697 -21.54 -86.61 11.43
C SER A 697 -20.81 -87.67 10.60
N GLY A 698 -19.77 -88.27 11.17
CA GLY A 698 -18.98 -89.33 10.53
C GLY A 698 -17.62 -89.53 11.18
N ASN A 699 -16.97 -90.67 10.92
CA ASN A 699 -15.82 -91.12 11.73
C ASN A 699 -14.43 -90.75 11.17
N ASP A 700 -14.30 -90.46 9.87
CA ASP A 700 -12.99 -90.27 9.22
C ASP A 700 -12.47 -88.81 9.22
N GLY A 701 -12.98 -87.96 10.12
CA GLY A 701 -12.56 -86.55 10.26
C GLY A 701 -12.68 -85.77 8.94
N LEU A 702 -11.59 -85.11 8.52
CA LEU A 702 -11.54 -84.34 7.27
C LEU A 702 -11.73 -85.18 5.98
N LYS A 703 -11.77 -86.51 6.05
CA LYS A 703 -12.14 -87.35 4.88
C LYS A 703 -13.65 -87.40 4.65
N ASN A 704 -14.45 -87.31 5.72
CA ASN A 704 -15.90 -87.12 5.65
C ASN A 704 -16.16 -85.85 4.83
N GLY A 705 -16.97 -85.93 3.78
CA GLY A 705 -17.41 -84.80 2.99
C GLY A 705 -18.92 -84.74 2.92
N PHE A 706 -19.46 -83.53 3.00
CA PHE A 706 -20.87 -83.22 2.89
C PHE A 706 -21.03 -82.13 1.83
N LEU A 707 -21.80 -82.37 0.78
CA LEU A 707 -22.03 -81.45 -0.33
C LEU A 707 -23.47 -80.94 -0.27
N PHE A 708 -23.62 -79.62 -0.24
CA PHE A 708 -24.88 -78.92 -0.42
C PHE A 708 -24.87 -78.27 -1.82
N ASP A 709 -25.56 -78.89 -2.78
CA ASP A 709 -25.46 -78.51 -4.20
C ASP A 709 -26.48 -77.42 -4.61
N ASP A 710 -27.47 -77.11 -3.77
CA ASP A 710 -28.59 -76.21 -4.09
C ASP A 710 -28.29 -74.72 -3.83
N VAL A 711 -27.19 -74.22 -4.42
CA VAL A 711 -26.77 -72.80 -4.29
C VAL A 711 -26.93 -72.05 -5.61
N HIS A 712 -26.15 -72.40 -6.63
CA HIS A 712 -26.31 -71.94 -8.02
C HIS A 712 -26.67 -70.44 -8.23
N VAL A 713 -25.98 -69.51 -7.55
CA VAL A 713 -26.22 -68.06 -7.70
C VAL A 713 -25.22 -67.35 -8.63
N ASN A 714 -25.77 -66.65 -9.63
CA ASN A 714 -25.04 -65.78 -10.57
C ASN A 714 -24.99 -64.29 -10.14
N SER A 715 -25.54 -64.02 -8.95
CA SER A 715 -25.43 -62.78 -8.17
C SER A 715 -25.26 -63.19 -6.70
N GLY A 716 -25.52 -62.32 -5.71
CA GLY A 716 -25.50 -62.78 -4.31
C GLY A 716 -24.11 -63.17 -3.75
N PHE A 717 -23.01 -62.59 -4.25
CA PHE A 717 -21.66 -63.15 -4.04
C PHE A 717 -21.02 -62.98 -2.65
N VAL A 718 -21.80 -62.71 -1.60
CA VAL A 718 -21.36 -62.86 -0.21
C VAL A 718 -22.04 -64.07 0.38
N VAL A 719 -21.25 -65.03 0.85
CA VAL A 719 -21.75 -66.22 1.56
C VAL A 719 -21.63 -65.96 3.05
N SER A 720 -22.73 -66.13 3.78
CA SER A 720 -22.71 -66.20 5.25
C SER A 720 -23.20 -67.58 5.71
N TRP A 721 -22.71 -68.02 6.87
CA TRP A 721 -23.12 -69.27 7.51
C TRP A 721 -22.80 -69.22 9.02
N ALA A 722 -23.56 -69.97 9.82
CA ALA A 722 -23.27 -70.23 11.22
C ALA A 722 -22.76 -71.68 11.36
N MET A 723 -21.83 -71.95 12.28
CA MET A 723 -21.39 -73.32 12.57
C MET A 723 -20.89 -73.51 14.00
N GLN A 724 -21.01 -74.74 14.51
CA GLN A 724 -20.44 -75.18 15.79
C GLN A 724 -19.58 -76.42 15.55
N TYR A 725 -18.27 -76.28 15.74
CA TYR A 725 -17.27 -77.32 15.52
C TYR A 725 -16.26 -77.34 16.66
N SER A 726 -15.83 -78.54 17.08
CA SER A 726 -14.79 -78.76 18.11
C SER A 726 -13.52 -79.43 17.55
N ASN A 727 -13.48 -79.64 16.24
CA ASN A 727 -12.41 -80.33 15.50
C ASN A 727 -12.10 -79.58 14.20
N ASP A 728 -11.01 -79.95 13.54
CA ASP A 728 -10.67 -79.38 12.23
C ASP A 728 -11.73 -79.67 11.17
N PHE A 729 -12.09 -78.61 10.44
CA PHE A 729 -13.03 -78.65 9.32
C PHE A 729 -12.48 -77.90 8.11
N LYS A 730 -13.11 -78.09 6.95
CA LYS A 730 -12.94 -77.22 5.78
C LYS A 730 -14.30 -76.92 5.15
N PHE A 731 -14.68 -75.65 5.11
CA PHE A 731 -15.87 -75.15 4.42
C PHE A 731 -15.44 -74.63 3.04
N PHE A 732 -16.01 -75.16 1.96
CA PHE A 732 -15.67 -74.85 0.58
C PHE A 732 -16.84 -74.14 -0.10
N VAL A 733 -16.54 -73.06 -0.82
CA VAL A 733 -17.43 -72.43 -1.80
C VAL A 733 -16.86 -72.74 -3.18
N ARG A 734 -17.59 -73.54 -3.96
CA ARG A 734 -17.22 -73.90 -5.34
C ARG A 734 -17.73 -72.83 -6.28
N VAL A 735 -16.88 -72.30 -7.16
CA VAL A 735 -17.19 -71.16 -8.02
C VAL A 735 -16.77 -71.35 -9.48
N ARG A 736 -17.41 -70.59 -10.38
CA ARG A 736 -16.99 -70.38 -11.76
C ARG A 736 -16.49 -68.94 -11.93
N THR A 737 -15.33 -68.76 -12.55
CA THR A 737 -14.76 -67.45 -12.90
C THR A 737 -14.68 -67.28 -14.42
N THR A 738 -14.23 -66.11 -14.87
CA THR A 738 -13.93 -65.82 -16.28
C THR A 738 -12.98 -66.82 -16.94
N ASN A 739 -11.94 -67.28 -16.25
CA ASN A 739 -10.91 -68.16 -16.80
C ASN A 739 -10.94 -69.58 -16.22
N ILE A 740 -11.66 -69.82 -15.12
CA ILE A 740 -11.63 -71.10 -14.38
C ILE A 740 -13.07 -71.64 -14.22
N SER A 741 -13.32 -72.82 -14.81
CA SER A 741 -14.65 -73.43 -14.83
C SER A 741 -15.12 -74.02 -13.49
N SER A 742 -14.18 -74.35 -12.59
CA SER A 742 -14.44 -74.93 -11.27
C SER A 742 -13.26 -74.66 -10.32
N LEU A 743 -13.35 -73.56 -9.57
CA LEU A 743 -12.39 -73.15 -8.54
C LEU A 743 -13.01 -73.39 -7.14
N PHE A 744 -12.20 -73.78 -6.15
CA PHE A 744 -12.65 -74.01 -4.78
C PHE A 744 -12.06 -73.00 -3.79
N ILE A 745 -12.84 -71.99 -3.40
CA ILE A 745 -12.43 -71.05 -2.34
C ILE A 745 -12.81 -71.68 -1.01
N TYR A 746 -11.84 -71.92 -0.12
CA TYR A 746 -12.07 -72.69 1.11
C TYR A 746 -11.52 -72.04 2.37
N TYR A 747 -12.21 -72.35 3.47
CA TYR A 747 -12.10 -71.73 4.77
C TYR A 747 -11.87 -72.82 5.82
N SER A 748 -10.96 -72.58 6.77
CA SER A 748 -10.59 -73.57 7.79
C SER A 748 -10.15 -72.91 9.11
N PRO A 749 -10.22 -73.61 10.26
CA PRO A 749 -9.84 -73.08 11.58
C PRO A 749 -8.32 -73.03 11.80
N GLU A 750 -7.60 -72.59 10.78
CA GLU A 750 -6.17 -72.34 10.77
C GLU A 750 -5.89 -70.84 11.02
N SER A 751 -4.71 -70.48 11.51
CA SER A 751 -4.34 -69.08 11.80
C SER A 751 -3.85 -68.26 10.60
N VAL A 752 -3.51 -68.89 9.46
CA VAL A 752 -2.88 -68.21 8.31
C VAL A 752 -3.45 -68.70 6.97
N SER A 753 -3.88 -67.75 6.13
CA SER A 753 -4.36 -68.00 4.76
C SER A 753 -3.21 -68.39 3.83
N ARG A 754 -3.27 -69.57 3.18
CA ARG A 754 -2.19 -70.03 2.26
C ARG A 754 -2.25 -69.43 0.85
N GLY A 755 -3.39 -68.86 0.43
CA GLY A 755 -3.53 -68.32 -0.93
C GLY A 755 -3.86 -69.39 -1.97
N TYR A 756 -3.25 -69.32 -3.17
CA TYR A 756 -3.58 -70.21 -4.28
C TYR A 756 -2.87 -71.58 -4.17
N GLU A 757 -3.63 -72.66 -4.36
CA GLU A 757 -3.13 -74.04 -4.31
C GLU A 757 -3.66 -74.82 -5.53
N GLN A 758 -2.89 -75.79 -6.04
CA GLN A 758 -3.35 -76.76 -7.04
C GLN A 758 -3.08 -78.18 -6.54
N ALA A 759 -4.08 -79.06 -6.62
CA ALA A 759 -3.95 -80.46 -6.23
C ALA A 759 -4.91 -81.34 -7.05
N ASN A 760 -4.42 -82.50 -7.53
CA ASN A 760 -5.21 -83.51 -8.24
C ASN A 760 -6.05 -82.95 -9.42
N GLY A 761 -5.51 -81.97 -10.15
CA GLY A 761 -6.19 -81.31 -11.28
C GLY A 761 -7.24 -80.26 -10.88
N LEU A 762 -7.47 -80.05 -9.58
CA LEU A 762 -8.35 -79.02 -9.05
C LEU A 762 -7.56 -77.82 -8.53
N GLN A 763 -8.21 -76.65 -8.58
CA GLN A 763 -7.64 -75.37 -8.16
C GLN A 763 -8.36 -74.88 -6.91
N TYR A 764 -7.61 -74.29 -5.98
CA TYR A 764 -8.11 -73.86 -4.67
C TYR A 764 -7.58 -72.47 -4.28
N ILE A 765 -8.34 -71.76 -3.46
CA ILE A 765 -7.88 -70.57 -2.71
C ILE A 765 -8.15 -70.82 -1.22
N HIS A 766 -7.12 -70.81 -0.39
CA HIS A 766 -7.24 -70.95 1.06
C HIS A 766 -7.33 -69.60 1.78
N ASN A 767 -8.33 -69.48 2.65
CA ASN A 767 -8.53 -68.42 3.64
C ASN A 767 -8.61 -69.00 5.06
N ALA A 768 -7.87 -68.42 6.01
CA ALA A 768 -7.98 -68.74 7.43
C ALA A 768 -9.24 -68.13 8.06
N LEU A 769 -9.86 -68.87 8.98
CA LEU A 769 -10.90 -68.37 9.90
C LEU A 769 -10.36 -68.12 11.32
N GLY A 770 -9.11 -68.49 11.60
CA GLY A 770 -8.50 -68.43 12.93
C GLY A 770 -8.83 -69.66 13.79
N ILE A 771 -8.04 -69.87 14.85
CA ILE A 771 -8.05 -71.13 15.61
C ILE A 771 -9.30 -71.30 16.49
N ASP A 772 -9.90 -70.20 16.94
CA ASP A 772 -11.11 -70.23 17.77
C ASP A 772 -12.36 -70.58 16.94
N ALA A 773 -12.28 -70.64 15.61
CA ALA A 773 -13.37 -71.12 14.76
C ALA A 773 -13.75 -72.60 15.02
N LYS A 774 -12.93 -73.37 15.75
CA LYS A 774 -13.23 -74.73 16.23
C LYS A 774 -13.30 -74.85 17.77
N ASN A 775 -13.70 -73.78 18.47
CA ASN A 775 -13.76 -73.74 19.94
C ASN A 775 -14.93 -74.52 20.58
N GLY A 776 -15.83 -75.13 19.80
CA GLY A 776 -17.00 -75.84 20.29
C GLY A 776 -18.22 -74.97 20.59
N SER A 777 -18.12 -73.64 20.44
CA SER A 777 -19.27 -72.71 20.49
C SER A 777 -19.75 -72.39 19.08
N TRP A 778 -20.98 -71.88 18.95
CA TRP A 778 -21.48 -71.34 17.69
C TRP A 778 -20.70 -70.11 17.25
N GLN A 779 -20.27 -70.09 15.98
CA GLN A 779 -19.56 -68.99 15.33
C GLN A 779 -20.28 -68.59 14.04
N ASN A 780 -20.35 -67.29 13.77
CA ASN A 780 -20.98 -66.71 12.59
C ASN A 780 -19.91 -66.21 11.62
N PHE A 781 -20.01 -66.58 10.35
CA PHE A 781 -19.07 -66.18 9.30
C PHE A 781 -19.81 -65.50 8.15
N SER A 782 -19.15 -64.54 7.51
CA SER A 782 -19.61 -63.81 6.32
C SER A 782 -18.40 -63.47 5.46
N ARG A 783 -18.38 -63.90 4.19
CA ARG A 783 -17.24 -63.74 3.28
C ARG A 783 -17.69 -63.25 1.91
N ASP A 784 -17.11 -62.13 1.46
CA ASP A 784 -17.23 -61.66 0.08
C ASP A 784 -16.34 -62.53 -0.82
N ILE A 785 -16.98 -63.37 -1.63
CA ILE A 785 -16.32 -64.34 -2.50
C ILE A 785 -15.66 -63.64 -3.70
N LYS A 786 -16.11 -62.43 -4.09
CA LYS A 786 -15.39 -61.59 -5.06
C LYS A 786 -14.12 -61.02 -4.44
N ALA A 787 -14.16 -60.54 -3.20
CA ALA A 787 -12.99 -60.01 -2.51
C ALA A 787 -11.93 -61.10 -2.28
N ASP A 788 -12.35 -62.27 -1.77
CA ASP A 788 -11.45 -63.41 -1.53
C ASP A 788 -10.85 -63.97 -2.84
N LEU A 789 -11.59 -63.96 -3.95
CA LEU A 789 -11.06 -64.23 -5.28
C LEU A 789 -10.04 -63.17 -5.71
N LYS A 790 -10.42 -61.88 -5.69
CA LYS A 790 -9.60 -60.76 -6.20
C LYS A 790 -8.29 -60.57 -5.41
N ARG A 791 -8.27 -60.93 -4.13
CA ARG A 791 -7.05 -60.97 -3.28
C ARG A 791 -5.93 -61.82 -3.87
N VAL A 792 -6.27 -62.85 -4.65
CA VAL A 792 -5.35 -63.88 -5.13
C VAL A 792 -5.28 -63.95 -6.66
N LEU A 793 -6.42 -63.77 -7.34
CA LEU A 793 -6.56 -63.73 -8.79
C LEU A 793 -7.20 -62.39 -9.21
N PRO A 794 -6.49 -61.25 -9.12
CA PRO A 794 -7.06 -59.91 -9.32
C PRO A 794 -7.64 -59.68 -10.72
N ASN A 795 -7.18 -60.43 -11.72
CA ASN A 795 -7.65 -60.33 -13.11
C ASN A 795 -8.90 -61.18 -13.40
N ASP A 796 -9.24 -62.16 -12.55
CA ASP A 796 -10.42 -63.02 -12.75
C ASP A 796 -11.68 -62.41 -12.13
N ASN A 797 -12.81 -62.55 -12.81
CA ASN A 797 -14.10 -62.12 -12.30
C ASN A 797 -14.97 -63.34 -11.96
N LEU A 798 -15.57 -63.32 -10.78
CA LEU A 798 -16.54 -64.32 -10.33
C LEU A 798 -17.82 -64.22 -11.18
N LEU A 799 -18.28 -65.36 -11.70
CA LEU A 799 -19.48 -65.47 -12.55
C LEU A 799 -20.63 -66.19 -11.83
N GLU A 800 -20.33 -67.22 -11.04
CA GLU A 800 -21.35 -68.04 -10.36
C GLU A 800 -20.75 -68.72 -9.11
N ILE A 801 -21.51 -68.77 -8.01
CA ILE A 801 -21.30 -69.73 -6.93
C ILE A 801 -22.12 -70.96 -7.28
N LEU A 802 -21.45 -72.10 -7.39
CA LEU A 802 -22.04 -73.36 -7.83
C LEU A 802 -22.68 -74.07 -6.63
N SER A 803 -21.86 -74.41 -5.65
CA SER A 803 -22.28 -75.19 -4.48
C SER A 803 -21.34 -75.02 -3.30
N ILE A 804 -21.81 -75.43 -2.13
CA ILE A 804 -21.09 -75.37 -0.86
C ILE A 804 -20.78 -76.80 -0.40
N SER A 805 -19.60 -77.04 0.17
CA SER A 805 -19.31 -78.35 0.77
C SER A 805 -18.49 -78.22 2.05
N VAL A 806 -18.74 -79.11 3.00
CA VAL A 806 -18.06 -79.15 4.30
C VAL A 806 -17.30 -80.46 4.43
N ARG A 807 -16.12 -80.41 5.05
CA ARG A 807 -15.35 -81.59 5.50
C ARG A 807 -15.12 -81.53 7.00
N GLY A 808 -15.18 -82.68 7.66
CA GLY A 808 -15.15 -82.77 9.12
C GLY A 808 -16.56 -82.73 9.75
N SER A 809 -16.66 -83.20 11.00
CA SER A 809 -17.93 -83.45 11.70
C SER A 809 -18.25 -82.36 12.73
N GLY A 810 -19.50 -81.88 12.76
CA GLY A 810 -19.97 -80.76 13.59
C GLY A 810 -21.42 -80.35 13.24
N ARG A 811 -21.79 -79.10 13.50
CA ARG A 811 -23.11 -78.51 13.17
C ARG A 811 -22.96 -77.29 12.27
N ILE A 812 -23.90 -77.08 11.35
CA ILE A 812 -23.95 -75.93 10.43
C ILE A 812 -25.39 -75.45 10.25
N ASP A 813 -25.56 -74.16 9.97
CA ASP A 813 -26.84 -73.45 9.87
C ASP A 813 -26.66 -72.07 9.17
N ASP A 814 -27.74 -71.28 9.00
CA ASP A 814 -27.76 -69.89 8.47
C ASP A 814 -27.07 -69.72 7.09
N ILE A 815 -27.03 -70.74 6.24
CA ILE A 815 -26.36 -70.66 4.94
C ILE A 815 -27.15 -69.75 4.01
N THR A 816 -26.57 -68.58 3.74
CA THR A 816 -27.21 -67.48 3.01
C THR A 816 -26.27 -66.90 1.96
N THR A 817 -26.83 -66.47 0.83
CA THR A 817 -26.12 -65.65 -0.16
C THR A 817 -26.77 -64.27 -0.25
N SER A 818 -25.97 -63.20 -0.23
CA SER A 818 -26.50 -61.82 -0.31
C SER A 818 -25.76 -60.97 -1.33
N THR A 819 -26.49 -60.03 -1.96
CA THR A 819 -25.95 -59.18 -3.05
C THR A 819 -24.76 -58.31 -2.66
N ARG A 820 -24.55 -58.10 -1.36
CA ARG A 820 -23.49 -57.27 -0.76
C ARG A 820 -23.08 -57.85 0.58
N ALA A 821 -21.88 -57.53 1.04
CA ALA A 821 -21.53 -57.79 2.43
C ALA A 821 -22.54 -57.07 3.32
N ALA A 822 -23.17 -57.82 4.24
CA ALA A 822 -24.12 -57.26 5.19
C ALA A 822 -23.47 -56.05 5.86
N LYS A 823 -24.13 -54.89 5.80
CA LYS A 823 -23.56 -53.64 6.34
C LYS A 823 -23.17 -53.89 7.80
N ALA A 824 -22.01 -53.39 8.20
CA ALA A 824 -21.51 -53.50 9.57
C ALA A 824 -22.29 -52.53 10.50
N SER A 825 -23.61 -52.69 10.52
CA SER A 825 -24.58 -51.81 11.15
C SER A 825 -25.87 -52.58 11.40
N PHE A 826 -26.44 -52.45 12.58
CA PHE A 826 -27.63 -53.19 13.01
C PHE A 826 -28.55 -52.28 13.85
N LYS A 827 -29.74 -52.77 14.19
CA LYS A 827 -30.65 -52.09 15.12
C LYS A 827 -30.90 -52.96 16.34
N TYR A 828 -30.96 -52.35 17.52
CA TYR A 828 -31.36 -53.00 18.76
C TYR A 828 -32.08 -52.00 19.67
N ASN A 829 -33.18 -52.41 20.31
CA ASN A 829 -33.94 -51.62 21.29
C ASN A 829 -34.35 -50.18 20.89
N GLY A 830 -34.43 -49.87 19.58
CA GLY A 830 -34.72 -48.51 19.07
C GLY A 830 -33.49 -47.67 18.73
N HIS A 831 -32.28 -48.19 18.94
CA HIS A 831 -31.01 -47.57 18.59
C HIS A 831 -30.45 -48.23 17.31
N SER A 832 -29.82 -47.44 16.45
CA SER A 832 -29.05 -47.90 15.29
C SER A 832 -27.55 -47.89 15.63
N TYR A 833 -26.81 -48.92 15.21
CA TYR A 833 -25.38 -49.05 15.48
C TYR A 833 -24.56 -49.12 14.18
N GLU A 834 -23.30 -48.66 14.19
CA GLU A 834 -22.32 -48.79 13.09
C GLU A 834 -20.95 -49.21 13.64
N ILE A 835 -20.38 -50.29 13.12
CA ILE A 835 -19.09 -50.86 13.53
C ILE A 835 -18.01 -50.40 12.54
N VAL A 836 -17.06 -49.59 13.03
CA VAL A 836 -16.05 -48.93 12.21
C VAL A 836 -14.71 -49.65 12.30
N LYS A 837 -14.41 -50.48 11.29
CA LYS A 837 -13.16 -51.24 11.16
C LYS A 837 -11.97 -50.39 10.66
N THR A 838 -11.84 -49.16 11.16
CA THR A 838 -10.70 -48.26 10.91
C THR A 838 -10.10 -47.87 12.25
N ALA A 839 -8.95 -48.44 12.57
CA ALA A 839 -8.33 -48.32 13.88
C ALA A 839 -7.96 -46.87 14.26
N ARG A 840 -8.31 -46.45 15.48
CA ARG A 840 -8.06 -45.11 16.03
C ARG A 840 -7.87 -45.13 17.55
N SER A 841 -7.21 -44.11 18.08
CA SER A 841 -7.26 -43.78 19.51
C SER A 841 -8.70 -43.46 19.94
N TRP A 842 -9.01 -43.64 21.23
CA TRP A 842 -10.36 -43.45 21.77
C TRP A 842 -10.92 -42.06 21.44
N GLN A 843 -10.14 -40.99 21.63
CA GLN A 843 -10.57 -39.63 21.28
C GLN A 843 -10.86 -39.47 19.77
N ALA A 844 -10.04 -40.05 18.90
CA ALA A 844 -10.23 -39.94 17.45
C ALA A 844 -11.38 -40.85 16.92
N ALA A 845 -11.83 -41.80 17.73
CA ALA A 845 -13.06 -42.59 17.52
C ALA A 845 -14.30 -41.83 18.04
N TYR A 846 -14.21 -41.25 19.24
CA TYR A 846 -15.21 -40.37 19.85
C TYR A 846 -15.55 -39.20 18.92
N ASP A 847 -14.53 -38.54 18.37
CA ASP A 847 -14.69 -37.46 17.40
C ASP A 847 -15.37 -37.94 16.11
N ASP A 848 -15.12 -39.18 15.63
CA ASP A 848 -15.75 -39.68 14.41
C ASP A 848 -17.25 -39.95 14.60
N ALA A 849 -17.61 -40.55 15.74
CA ALA A 849 -18.98 -40.80 16.13
C ALA A 849 -19.79 -39.48 16.12
N HIS A 850 -19.29 -38.46 16.82
CA HIS A 850 -19.90 -37.13 16.86
C HIS A 850 -19.98 -36.49 15.47
N ASN A 851 -18.92 -36.61 14.65
CA ASN A 851 -18.93 -36.09 13.28
C ASN A 851 -19.90 -36.81 12.33
N LYS A 852 -20.28 -38.06 12.64
CA LYS A 852 -21.32 -38.80 11.90
C LYS A 852 -22.73 -38.46 12.39
N GLY A 853 -22.87 -38.00 13.62
CA GLY A 853 -24.14 -37.66 14.27
C GLY A 853 -24.62 -38.73 15.26
N GLY A 854 -23.70 -39.50 15.84
CA GLY A 854 -23.95 -40.48 16.91
C GLY A 854 -22.87 -40.40 17.99
N PHE A 855 -22.77 -41.41 18.82
CA PHE A 855 -21.87 -41.48 19.97
C PHE A 855 -21.10 -42.80 19.97
N LEU A 856 -19.99 -42.92 20.68
CA LEU A 856 -19.42 -44.25 20.96
C LEU A 856 -20.38 -45.00 21.88
N ALA A 857 -20.66 -46.27 21.58
CA ALA A 857 -21.81 -46.96 22.16
C ALA A 857 -21.81 -46.99 23.69
N GLU A 858 -22.97 -46.69 24.25
CA GLU A 858 -23.31 -46.79 25.67
C GLU A 858 -23.97 -48.17 25.91
N ILE A 859 -23.67 -48.84 27.03
CA ILE A 859 -24.19 -50.18 27.31
C ILE A 859 -24.90 -50.20 28.66
N ASN A 860 -26.22 -50.20 28.59
CA ASN A 860 -27.15 -50.07 29.72
C ASN A 860 -27.66 -51.42 30.23
N SER A 861 -27.47 -52.53 29.49
CA SER A 861 -27.96 -53.85 29.89
C SER A 861 -27.11 -55.02 29.40
N GLU A 862 -27.29 -56.17 30.06
CA GLU A 862 -26.65 -57.45 29.68
C GLU A 862 -27.08 -57.94 28.29
N ALA A 863 -28.35 -57.78 27.94
CA ALA A 863 -28.88 -58.18 26.64
C ALA A 863 -28.33 -57.30 25.49
N GLU A 864 -28.12 -56.01 25.75
CA GLU A 864 -27.46 -55.07 24.84
C GLU A 864 -25.97 -55.40 24.68
N ASN A 865 -25.26 -55.71 25.77
CA ASN A 865 -23.87 -56.18 25.71
C ASN A 865 -23.73 -57.45 24.88
N ALA A 866 -24.63 -58.42 25.08
CA ALA A 866 -24.65 -59.68 24.34
C ALA A 866 -24.94 -59.47 22.84
N GLU A 867 -25.90 -58.62 22.49
CA GLU A 867 -26.20 -58.30 21.08
C GLU A 867 -25.04 -57.54 20.42
N ILE A 868 -24.49 -56.51 21.07
CA ILE A 868 -23.32 -55.77 20.57
C ILE A 868 -22.15 -56.73 20.32
N TYR A 869 -21.83 -57.60 21.29
CA TYR A 869 -20.77 -58.60 21.13
C TYR A 869 -21.05 -59.60 19.99
N SER A 870 -22.28 -60.14 19.91
CA SER A 870 -22.72 -61.06 18.84
C SER A 870 -22.53 -60.44 17.45
N ARG A 871 -22.91 -59.16 17.30
CA ARG A 871 -22.74 -58.39 16.06
C ARG A 871 -21.27 -58.13 15.77
N LEU A 872 -20.47 -57.70 16.75
CA LEU A 872 -19.04 -57.50 16.58
C LEU A 872 -18.33 -58.78 16.11
N ASN A 873 -18.61 -59.94 16.72
CA ASN A 873 -18.05 -61.24 16.31
C ASN A 873 -18.55 -61.70 14.91
N ARG A 874 -19.73 -61.25 14.46
CA ARG A 874 -20.26 -61.50 13.10
C ARG A 874 -19.64 -60.58 12.03
N TYR A 875 -19.30 -59.34 12.37
CA TYR A 875 -18.84 -58.31 11.42
C TYR A 875 -17.32 -58.09 11.41
N ILE A 876 -16.60 -58.52 12.44
CA ILE A 876 -15.13 -58.44 12.54
C ILE A 876 -14.61 -59.89 12.52
N SER A 877 -13.96 -60.29 11.43
CA SER A 877 -13.40 -61.65 11.31
C SER A 877 -12.08 -61.79 12.06
N GLN A 878 -11.69 -63.02 12.44
CA GLN A 878 -10.39 -63.25 13.12
C GLN A 878 -9.18 -62.85 12.25
N SER A 879 -9.33 -62.79 10.92
CA SER A 879 -8.33 -62.22 10.01
C SER A 879 -8.15 -60.69 10.11
N GLU A 880 -9.10 -59.98 10.73
CA GLU A 880 -9.07 -58.53 10.96
C GLU A 880 -8.67 -58.16 12.39
N TYR A 881 -8.65 -59.13 13.32
CA TYR A 881 -8.32 -58.93 14.74
C TYR A 881 -6.96 -58.24 14.95
N ALA A 882 -5.97 -58.59 14.12
CA ALA A 882 -4.63 -57.96 14.14
C ALA A 882 -4.64 -56.44 13.87
N GLY A 883 -5.73 -55.87 13.38
CA GLY A 883 -5.93 -54.43 13.21
C GLY A 883 -6.57 -53.72 14.41
N SER A 884 -6.83 -54.41 15.53
CA SER A 884 -7.52 -53.87 16.70
C SER A 884 -7.05 -54.52 18.02
N VAL A 885 -5.72 -54.63 18.18
CA VAL A 885 -5.06 -55.23 19.35
C VAL A 885 -4.58 -54.15 20.31
N ALA A 886 -4.90 -54.28 21.59
CA ALA A 886 -4.41 -53.37 22.63
C ALA A 886 -2.98 -53.74 23.07
N SER A 887 -2.16 -52.73 23.35
CA SER A 887 -0.74 -52.86 23.68
C SER A 887 -0.51 -53.37 25.11
N ASN A 888 -1.35 -52.94 26.06
CA ASN A 888 -1.29 -53.35 27.47
C ASN A 888 -2.39 -54.36 27.86
N GLY A 889 -3.52 -54.39 27.15
CA GLY A 889 -4.68 -55.29 27.38
C GLY A 889 -4.45 -56.78 27.10
N GLY A 890 -3.30 -57.34 27.49
CA GLY A 890 -2.98 -58.77 27.36
C GLY A 890 -2.84 -59.28 25.91
N THR A 891 -2.53 -58.38 24.97
CA THR A 891 -2.52 -58.57 23.50
C THR A 891 -3.81 -59.17 22.93
N ALA A 892 -4.94 -58.94 23.59
CA ALA A 892 -6.27 -59.29 23.09
C ALA A 892 -6.79 -58.25 22.08
N THR A 893 -7.82 -58.65 21.34
CA THR A 893 -8.53 -57.82 20.37
C THR A 893 -9.72 -57.13 21.03
N TYR A 894 -9.86 -55.82 20.83
CA TYR A 894 -10.85 -54.98 21.50
C TYR A 894 -11.57 -54.03 20.54
N VAL A 895 -12.67 -53.44 20.99
CA VAL A 895 -13.45 -52.41 20.27
C VAL A 895 -13.86 -51.31 21.27
N TRP A 896 -13.56 -50.04 20.96
CA TRP A 896 -13.87 -48.92 21.87
C TRP A 896 -15.37 -48.75 22.14
N LEU A 897 -15.70 -48.45 23.41
CA LEU A 897 -17.02 -48.05 23.90
C LEU A 897 -17.02 -46.57 24.34
N GLY A 898 -18.19 -46.00 24.64
CA GLY A 898 -18.35 -44.59 25.03
C GLY A 898 -17.94 -44.23 26.47
N ALA A 899 -17.25 -45.11 27.19
CA ALA A 899 -16.89 -44.90 28.59
C ALA A 899 -15.41 -44.52 28.81
N SER A 900 -15.19 -43.61 29.76
CA SER A 900 -13.86 -43.12 30.19
C SER A 900 -13.95 -42.54 31.61
N ASP A 901 -12.84 -42.55 32.34
CA ASP A 901 -12.67 -41.83 33.62
C ASP A 901 -11.54 -40.78 33.59
N ALA A 902 -10.99 -40.43 32.42
CA ALA A 902 -9.92 -39.43 32.22
C ALA A 902 -10.14 -38.07 32.91
N ALA A 903 -11.39 -37.72 33.20
CA ALA A 903 -11.77 -36.50 33.90
C ALA A 903 -11.57 -36.58 35.44
N GLN A 904 -11.62 -37.79 36.02
CA GLN A 904 -11.35 -38.08 37.41
C GLN A 904 -11.10 -39.60 37.60
N GLU A 905 -9.86 -39.97 37.89
CA GLU A 905 -9.41 -41.32 38.28
C GLU A 905 -10.44 -42.16 39.04
N GLY A 906 -10.75 -43.34 38.51
CA GLY A 906 -11.68 -44.32 39.09
C GLY A 906 -13.16 -43.91 38.99
N LYS A 907 -13.50 -42.84 38.28
CA LYS A 907 -14.88 -42.31 38.17
C LYS A 907 -15.43 -42.47 36.75
N TRP A 908 -15.78 -43.70 36.42
CA TRP A 908 -16.20 -44.12 35.09
C TRP A 908 -17.55 -43.55 34.65
N LEU A 909 -17.47 -42.73 33.60
CA LEU A 909 -18.60 -42.02 32.98
C LEU A 909 -18.85 -42.59 31.59
N TRP A 910 -20.13 -42.80 31.24
CA TRP A 910 -20.54 -42.77 29.83
C TRP A 910 -20.48 -41.32 29.36
N ILE A 911 -19.55 -41.00 28.46
CA ILE A 911 -19.15 -39.60 28.21
C ILE A 911 -20.23 -38.81 27.45
N ASN A 912 -21.06 -39.49 26.66
CA ASN A 912 -22.24 -38.90 26.02
C ASN A 912 -23.30 -38.46 27.05
N ALA A 913 -23.83 -39.40 27.83
CA ALA A 913 -24.84 -39.11 28.85
C ALA A 913 -24.28 -38.34 30.07
N ASN A 914 -22.96 -38.26 30.22
CA ASN A 914 -22.25 -37.80 31.42
C ASN A 914 -22.68 -38.57 32.69
N THR A 915 -23.04 -39.84 32.51
CA THR A 915 -23.63 -40.71 33.53
C THR A 915 -22.56 -41.58 34.16
N GLN A 916 -22.37 -41.48 35.48
CA GLN A 916 -21.43 -42.35 36.19
C GLN A 916 -22.07 -43.71 36.46
N PHE A 917 -21.49 -44.78 35.90
CA PHE A 917 -21.96 -46.15 36.08
C PHE A 917 -21.10 -46.98 37.04
N TRP A 918 -19.85 -46.56 37.31
CA TRP A 918 -18.92 -47.28 38.18
C TRP A 918 -18.04 -46.33 39.01
N SER A 919 -17.57 -46.79 40.17
CA SER A 919 -16.74 -46.00 41.10
C SER A 919 -15.67 -46.85 41.79
N GLY A 920 -14.41 -46.46 41.63
CA GLY A 920 -13.21 -47.18 42.07
C GLY A 920 -12.60 -48.04 40.96
N SER A 921 -11.44 -48.64 41.23
CA SER A 921 -10.78 -49.62 40.35
C SER A 921 -11.44 -51.01 40.50
N LYS A 922 -10.70 -52.11 40.34
CA LYS A 922 -11.16 -53.50 40.56
C LYS A 922 -11.66 -53.86 41.97
N THR A 923 -11.59 -52.94 42.93
CA THR A 923 -12.29 -53.04 44.24
C THR A 923 -13.47 -52.08 44.36
N GLY A 924 -13.90 -51.51 43.23
CA GLY A 924 -15.00 -50.57 43.09
C GLY A 924 -16.39 -51.23 43.08
N ASN A 925 -17.40 -50.40 42.85
CA ASN A 925 -18.81 -50.82 42.80
C ASN A 925 -19.56 -50.06 41.69
N SER A 926 -20.67 -50.63 41.21
CA SER A 926 -21.56 -49.94 40.28
C SER A 926 -22.32 -48.79 40.96
N VAL A 927 -22.57 -47.73 40.21
CA VAL A 927 -23.22 -46.50 40.69
C VAL A 927 -24.66 -46.49 40.19
N GLY A 928 -25.59 -46.11 41.08
CA GLY A 928 -27.02 -46.04 40.76
C GLY A 928 -27.69 -47.39 40.45
N GLY A 929 -26.98 -48.51 40.55
CA GLY A 929 -27.44 -49.82 40.07
C GLY A 929 -27.32 -50.01 38.55
N LEU A 930 -26.57 -49.13 37.86
CA LEU A 930 -26.33 -49.23 36.42
C LEU A 930 -25.48 -50.46 36.07
N TYR A 931 -25.61 -50.91 34.82
CA TYR A 931 -24.92 -52.09 34.31
C TYR A 931 -23.41 -51.86 34.16
N SER A 932 -22.62 -52.91 34.43
CA SER A 932 -21.16 -52.90 34.27
C SER A 932 -20.63 -54.31 33.99
N ASN A 933 -19.91 -54.51 32.89
CA ASN A 933 -19.36 -55.83 32.50
C ASN A 933 -17.83 -55.91 32.52
N TRP A 934 -17.20 -55.26 33.50
CA TRP A 934 -15.75 -55.29 33.71
C TRP A 934 -15.15 -56.70 33.82
N GLY A 935 -13.94 -56.86 33.27
CA GLY A 935 -13.19 -58.10 33.15
C GLY A 935 -13.04 -58.91 34.44
N LYS A 936 -13.36 -60.21 34.33
CA LYS A 936 -13.27 -61.20 35.41
C LYS A 936 -12.57 -62.47 34.95
N ASP A 937 -11.81 -63.07 35.86
CA ASP A 937 -11.18 -64.36 35.61
C ASP A 937 -12.21 -65.52 35.61
N THR A 938 -11.73 -66.73 35.31
CA THR A 938 -12.57 -67.94 35.25
C THR A 938 -13.15 -68.36 36.61
N ASN A 939 -12.72 -67.75 37.71
CA ASN A 939 -13.28 -67.93 39.05
C ASN A 939 -14.23 -66.78 39.45
N LEU A 940 -14.56 -65.89 38.50
CA LEU A 940 -15.36 -64.67 38.65
C LEU A 940 -14.70 -63.57 39.49
N THR A 941 -13.38 -63.64 39.75
CA THR A 941 -12.65 -62.55 40.42
C THR A 941 -12.58 -61.34 39.50
N LEU A 942 -12.93 -60.16 40.02
CA LEU A 942 -12.85 -58.90 39.27
C LEU A 942 -11.40 -58.42 39.15
N HIS A 943 -10.95 -58.15 37.93
CA HIS A 943 -9.61 -57.59 37.66
C HIS A 943 -9.67 -56.20 37.00
N GLU A 944 -10.78 -55.83 36.36
CA GLU A 944 -10.95 -54.50 35.76
C GLU A 944 -11.96 -53.64 36.54
N PRO A 945 -11.92 -52.29 36.38
CA PRO A 945 -10.84 -51.54 35.75
C PRO A 945 -9.63 -51.50 36.68
N ASP A 946 -8.44 -51.89 36.20
CA ASP A 946 -7.19 -51.50 36.88
C ASP A 946 -6.37 -50.49 36.06
N ASN A 947 -6.26 -49.27 36.61
CA ASN A 947 -5.42 -48.23 36.04
C ASN A 947 -3.93 -48.58 36.30
N ALA A 948 -3.40 -49.41 35.42
CA ALA A 948 -2.04 -49.93 35.44
C ALA A 948 -1.16 -49.32 34.33
N SER A 949 -1.26 -47.99 34.07
CA SER A 949 -0.26 -47.08 33.45
C SER A 949 -0.91 -45.81 32.87
N ASN A 950 -1.90 -45.23 33.54
CA ASN A 950 -2.83 -44.23 33.00
C ASN A 950 -3.61 -44.84 31.80
N GLN A 951 -4.38 -45.87 32.14
CA GLN A 951 -5.51 -46.31 31.34
C GLN A 951 -6.70 -45.41 31.73
N ASP A 952 -7.49 -45.00 30.74
CA ASP A 952 -8.60 -44.04 30.94
C ASP A 952 -9.80 -44.33 30.02
N ALA A 953 -9.84 -45.48 29.32
CA ALA A 953 -10.78 -45.70 28.20
C ALA A 953 -11.30 -47.14 28.12
N ALA A 954 -12.63 -47.31 28.07
CA ALA A 954 -13.27 -48.63 28.07
C ALA A 954 -13.36 -49.24 26.66
N ALA A 955 -13.04 -50.53 26.55
CA ALA A 955 -13.25 -51.31 25.33
C ALA A 955 -13.83 -52.70 25.62
N ILE A 956 -14.70 -53.20 24.74
CA ILE A 956 -15.23 -54.57 24.78
C ILE A 956 -14.29 -55.54 24.05
N ALA A 957 -14.01 -56.70 24.65
CA ALA A 957 -13.07 -57.67 24.09
C ALA A 957 -13.73 -58.69 23.14
N LEU A 958 -13.09 -58.92 21.98
CA LEU A 958 -13.43 -59.99 21.04
C LEU A 958 -12.67 -61.30 21.33
N THR A 959 -11.64 -61.24 22.17
CA THR A 959 -10.84 -62.39 22.61
C THR A 959 -10.59 -62.31 24.12
N ARG A 960 -10.54 -63.45 24.79
CA ARG A 960 -10.12 -63.57 26.21
C ARG A 960 -8.71 -62.97 26.44
N TRP A 961 -8.48 -62.32 27.58
CA TRP A 961 -7.20 -61.66 27.90
C TRP A 961 -6.61 -62.05 29.25
N PRO A 962 -5.28 -62.21 29.38
CA PRO A 962 -4.32 -62.39 28.29
C PRO A 962 -4.54 -63.73 27.56
N ILE A 963 -4.19 -63.78 26.28
CA ILE A 963 -4.49 -64.94 25.42
C ILE A 963 -3.73 -66.22 25.87
N SER A 964 -2.58 -66.09 26.52
CA SER A 964 -1.62 -67.20 26.74
C SER A 964 -1.96 -68.13 27.92
N SER A 965 -2.35 -67.61 29.08
CA SER A 965 -2.82 -68.41 30.23
C SER A 965 -3.46 -67.54 31.33
N GLY A 966 -4.31 -68.14 32.18
CA GLY A 966 -4.79 -67.50 33.41
C GLY A 966 -5.67 -66.26 33.21
N SER A 967 -6.48 -66.23 32.14
CA SER A 967 -7.28 -65.10 31.67
C SER A 967 -7.87 -64.23 32.81
N LEU A 968 -7.48 -62.96 32.85
CA LEU A 968 -7.99 -61.91 33.74
C LEU A 968 -9.38 -61.40 33.30
N GLY A 969 -9.72 -61.55 32.01
CA GLY A 969 -11.04 -61.28 31.46
C GLY A 969 -11.45 -62.25 30.33
N GLN A 970 -12.76 -62.36 30.13
CA GLN A 970 -13.41 -63.20 29.12
C GLN A 970 -13.93 -62.38 27.93
N THR A 971 -14.17 -63.01 26.79
CA THR A 971 -14.88 -62.38 25.65
C THR A 971 -16.19 -61.70 26.07
N SER A 972 -16.53 -60.58 25.43
CA SER A 972 -17.68 -59.70 25.72
C SER A 972 -17.60 -58.86 27.00
N GLN A 973 -16.60 -59.07 27.86
CA GLN A 973 -16.32 -58.19 29.01
C GLN A 973 -15.54 -56.94 28.58
N TRP A 974 -15.51 -55.94 29.46
CA TRP A 974 -14.85 -54.66 29.25
C TRP A 974 -13.47 -54.63 29.92
N ASN A 975 -12.51 -53.99 29.27
CA ASN A 975 -11.19 -53.68 29.80
C ASN A 975 -10.98 -52.15 29.79
N ASP A 976 -10.23 -51.66 30.78
CA ASP A 976 -9.72 -50.31 30.87
C ASP A 976 -8.38 -50.23 30.12
N LEU A 977 -8.27 -49.38 29.09
CA LEU A 977 -7.13 -49.38 28.18
C LEU A 977 -6.51 -47.99 28.00
N ILE A 978 -5.26 -47.98 27.50
CA ILE A 978 -4.54 -46.77 27.14
C ILE A 978 -5.28 -46.10 25.97
N ALA A 979 -5.84 -44.91 26.21
CA ALA A 979 -6.71 -44.21 25.26
C ALA A 979 -6.06 -43.87 23.90
N THR A 980 -4.74 -43.98 23.77
CA THR A 980 -4.00 -43.78 22.51
C THR A 980 -3.88 -45.03 21.63
N ASP A 981 -4.25 -46.22 22.11
CA ASP A 981 -4.17 -47.46 21.31
C ASP A 981 -5.08 -47.41 20.07
N PRO A 982 -4.62 -47.91 18.90
CA PRO A 982 -5.41 -47.89 17.68
C PRO A 982 -6.37 -49.09 17.62
N LEU A 983 -7.63 -48.88 18.04
CA LEU A 983 -8.69 -49.90 17.99
C LEU A 983 -9.84 -49.50 17.04
N TYR A 984 -10.56 -50.51 16.56
CA TYR A 984 -11.89 -50.37 15.98
C TYR A 984 -12.87 -49.87 17.03
N TYR A 985 -14.03 -49.37 16.59
CA TYR A 985 -15.02 -48.79 17.49
C TYR A 985 -16.44 -49.04 16.99
N ILE A 986 -17.40 -49.01 17.91
CA ILE A 986 -18.83 -49.08 17.62
C ILE A 986 -19.49 -47.73 17.93
N ILE A 987 -20.21 -47.22 16.95
CA ILE A 987 -21.02 -46.01 17.04
C ILE A 987 -22.47 -46.43 17.28
N GLU A 988 -23.16 -45.65 18.11
CA GLU A 988 -24.59 -45.73 18.39
C GLU A 988 -25.27 -44.43 17.92
N PHE A 989 -26.47 -44.56 17.37
CA PHE A 989 -27.34 -43.48 16.91
C PHE A 989 -28.72 -43.68 17.53
N THR A 990 -29.22 -42.66 18.22
CA THR A 990 -30.62 -42.57 18.64
C THR A 990 -31.51 -42.22 17.44
N GLU A 991 -32.73 -42.76 17.42
CA GLU A 991 -33.72 -42.59 16.32
C GLU A 991 -34.86 -41.62 16.64
#